data_AF-A0A8H3ZUM1-F1
#
_entry.id   AF-A0A8H3ZUM1-F1
#
_cell.length_a   1.000
_cell.length_b   1.000
_cell.length_c   1.000
_cell.angle_alpha   90.00
_cell.angle_beta   90.00
_cell.angle_gamma   90.00
#
_symmetry.space_group_name_H-M   'P 1'
#
loop_
_entity.id
_entity.type
_entity.pdbx_description
1 polymer ?
#
loop_
_entity_poly.entity_id
_entity_poly.type
_entity_poly.pdbx_seq_one_letter_code
_entity_poly.pdbx_strand_id
1 'polypeptide(L)'
;MRASQLTFVIASTFSLANAAAYSPGLHKRALQAPPTTSNGYQLQGCYVDVGRTISDATTNGNTMTNELCTQFCFSKGFAYAGTEYYGECYCGNALAKNGIQAADADCTTPCNGNATQPCGGPNRLTLYHTSLIVGPSVNPGPGDWSSIGCYSEGTGGRALTNGVGVTGAMTVAKCTAACQNLGFILAGVEYAGECYCGNSPANGGASVVDGCNMVCNGNSSEYCGGPNRLNVYDYKHSYLPLPSSTSSAAPTSSSTSSSSSIASSSSSTIRSSSSSSSSSSSSSSSVFSSSSTIIPTSSSSAVSSTSASSSLTAAAVSSSSSSSFVSSLTSATSLISSSSSSISSATPTPTGPSQPATVGNWNYYGCQTEATNARALPSTNFGDDAMTIEKCVAFCGGAGYTFAGLEWSRECWCGNTFSAGSAIAPSSDCSMTCSGNKFQYCGNGNRLSVYTIGTSKQSVSSSSTVGLSTSSASGSATAATSSTASPSATGFPAGWTNQGCWVDNANGRILPVQAADDPKMTVQSCVNYCAANGYTVSGSEYHTQCFCGNAIYGGGVVASDQTSCNTPCGGNSAQMCGGGNRMTIYSKGTPQTYAPPAPQRSGLNGSWTYEGCVTDNVNNKRTFATQTIFAGTMTAGLCLDACAKFGYMAAGLEYGQECYCGDPANIVTAGATFVDESRCSISCAGNATGICGGLAVMSTYFWTGPALYNWTYATGNDAGSYDLFIGGKCIPLMTMETIKGKVTFLEKWGTGPPNSTGAYELDPVLAPDLNKAWREMHVKTDIFCSAGLTLPDKNGRQMNIGGWSGDSTYGVRLYNPSGSPGVNGTTDWQEDPSLKLQQGRWYPSALVMANGSIMVIGGEEGSNGAAVPTIEVLPYTGTAPLYMDWLQKSDPNNLYPFVAVLPSQDIFVAYWNEARILDRNTFATKTLLPQIPGSVNNPLGGRSYPLEGTAVLLPQKAPYTDPLGILICGGSGAGANIVLDNCVTIQPEATNPTWTIERMPTRRVMSCIAPLPDGTYLINNGAMQGVAGFGLAAFPNHMALLYDPEKPVGSRITVMANTTISRLYHSESITLLDGSVLVSGSDPEDGVNPQEYRVEKFSPPYLLSGKPRPMFNVTNTDWTYSQTVTFSLGHQPNGVIKVSLLGAVSSTHGNSMGARTIFPAVSCGALSCTVTAPPNAGVAPPGWYQFFVIDNGMPGIGIYVRIGGDPAGLGNWPQGSMFTRPGV
;
A
#
# COMPACT_ATOMS: atom_id res chain seq x y z
N MET A 1 11.34 11.27 -68.00
CA MET A 1 11.87 10.00 -68.55
C MET A 1 13.38 10.04 -68.41
N ARG A 2 14.04 8.92 -68.05
CA ARG A 2 15.52 8.70 -68.05
C ARG A 2 16.30 9.63 -67.09
N ALA A 3 17.37 9.23 -66.38
CA ALA A 3 18.52 8.34 -66.65
C ALA A 3 19.55 8.98 -67.63
N SER A 4 20.87 9.02 -67.38
CA SER A 4 21.64 8.52 -66.23
C SER A 4 23.02 9.21 -66.10
N GLN A 5 23.53 9.25 -64.85
CA GLN A 5 24.89 8.87 -64.41
C GLN A 5 26.12 8.98 -65.37
N LEU A 6 27.18 9.68 -64.89
CA LEU A 6 28.65 9.49 -65.00
C LEU A 6 29.40 10.86 -65.02
N THR A 7 30.58 11.11 -64.43
CA THR A 7 31.47 10.32 -63.53
C THR A 7 32.28 11.23 -62.57
N PHE A 8 33.12 10.61 -61.73
CA PHE A 8 34.21 11.13 -60.86
C PHE A 8 35.31 11.88 -61.66
N VAL A 9 36.16 12.76 -61.10
CA VAL A 9 37.17 12.66 -59.98
C VAL A 9 37.61 14.11 -59.65
N ILE A 10 37.91 14.63 -58.45
CA ILE A 10 37.76 14.35 -56.98
C ILE A 10 37.96 15.75 -56.27
N ALA A 11 37.91 16.08 -54.96
CA ALA A 11 38.19 15.43 -53.68
C ALA A 11 37.31 16.00 -52.51
N SER A 12 37.27 15.29 -51.37
CA SER A 12 37.04 15.80 -50.00
C SER A 12 35.80 16.67 -49.66
N THR A 13 34.65 16.01 -49.45
CA THR A 13 33.81 16.00 -48.20
C THR A 13 33.93 17.14 -47.17
N PHE A 14 32.86 17.67 -46.53
CA PHE A 14 31.40 17.40 -46.59
C PHE A 14 30.60 18.67 -46.15
N SER A 15 29.27 18.64 -46.26
CA SER A 15 28.36 19.80 -46.30
C SER A 15 28.07 20.60 -45.01
N LEU A 16 27.67 21.85 -45.21
CA LEU A 16 26.89 22.70 -44.29
C LEU A 16 25.42 22.25 -44.19
N ALA A 17 24.80 22.44 -43.03
CA ALA A 17 23.33 22.45 -42.84
C ALA A 17 22.94 23.37 -41.66
N ASN A 18 21.72 23.90 -41.69
CA ASN A 18 21.23 25.00 -40.86
C ASN A 18 21.36 24.78 -39.33
N ALA A 19 21.81 25.82 -38.62
CA ALA A 19 21.57 25.97 -37.18
C ALA A 19 20.21 26.65 -36.95
N ALA A 20 19.24 25.93 -36.40
CA ALA A 20 18.01 26.51 -35.87
C ALA A 20 18.19 26.78 -34.37
N ALA A 21 17.96 28.02 -33.93
CA ALA A 21 18.10 28.39 -32.52
C ALA A 21 16.88 27.90 -31.72
N TYR A 22 17.08 26.86 -30.90
CA TYR A 22 16.13 26.46 -29.87
C TYR A 22 16.24 27.37 -28.65
N SER A 23 15.15 27.52 -27.90
CA SER A 23 15.11 28.17 -26.58
C SER A 23 14.11 27.45 -25.68
N PRO A 24 14.28 27.50 -24.35
CA PRO A 24 13.98 26.32 -23.53
C PRO A 24 12.53 26.23 -23.07
N GLY A 25 11.89 25.10 -23.39
CA GLY A 25 10.80 24.58 -22.58
C GLY A 25 11.36 23.90 -21.32
N LEU A 26 10.77 24.19 -20.15
CA LEU A 26 11.09 23.51 -18.89
C LEU A 26 10.41 22.14 -18.84
N HIS A 27 10.94 21.18 -19.60
CA HIS A 27 10.73 19.77 -19.31
C HIS A 27 11.25 19.47 -17.89
N LYS A 28 10.66 18.48 -17.20
CA LYS A 28 11.38 17.79 -16.10
C LYS A 28 12.76 17.43 -16.65
N ARG A 29 13.85 17.86 -16.00
CA ARG A 29 15.22 17.53 -16.44
C ARG A 29 15.34 16.02 -16.43
N ALA A 30 15.29 15.42 -17.63
CA ALA A 30 15.39 13.97 -17.79
C ALA A 30 16.66 13.49 -17.09
N LEU A 31 16.54 12.44 -16.28
CA LEU A 31 17.67 11.86 -15.56
C LEU A 31 18.66 11.34 -16.59
N GLN A 32 19.83 11.98 -16.69
CA GLN A 32 20.79 11.72 -17.75
C GLN A 32 21.93 10.89 -17.19
N ALA A 33 21.90 9.59 -17.51
CA ALA A 33 23.00 8.69 -17.23
C ALA A 33 24.25 9.14 -18.00
N PRO A 34 25.44 9.18 -17.35
CA PRO A 34 26.71 9.38 -18.05
C PRO A 34 26.86 8.35 -19.18
N PRO A 35 27.11 8.74 -20.45
CA PRO A 35 27.24 7.76 -21.54
C PRO A 35 28.48 6.85 -21.35
N THR A 36 29.50 7.37 -20.66
CA THR A 36 30.69 6.64 -20.23
C THR A 36 31.03 7.02 -18.80
N THR A 37 31.72 6.12 -18.09
CA THR A 37 32.28 6.40 -16.75
C THR A 37 33.73 5.89 -16.68
N SER A 38 34.37 6.01 -15.51
CA SER A 38 35.76 5.55 -15.31
C SER A 38 35.95 4.07 -15.65
N ASN A 39 37.16 3.70 -16.06
CA ASN A 39 37.57 2.31 -16.31
C ASN A 39 36.80 1.61 -17.46
N GLY A 40 36.42 2.38 -18.49
CA GLY A 40 35.94 1.86 -19.77
C GLY A 40 34.44 1.51 -19.83
N TYR A 41 33.71 1.61 -18.72
CA TYR A 41 32.27 1.34 -18.70
C TYR A 41 31.48 2.27 -19.61
N GLN A 42 30.75 1.67 -20.55
CA GLN A 42 29.78 2.31 -21.43
C GLN A 42 28.37 2.07 -20.90
N LEU A 43 27.50 3.08 -20.95
CA LEU A 43 26.07 2.92 -20.66
C LEU A 43 25.44 1.94 -21.65
N GLN A 44 24.68 0.97 -21.14
CA GLN A 44 23.88 0.02 -21.94
C GLN A 44 22.40 0.44 -22.02
N GLY A 45 21.96 1.32 -21.10
CA GLY A 45 20.57 1.80 -21.00
C GLY A 45 19.87 1.26 -19.76
N CYS A 46 18.56 1.41 -19.70
CA CYS A 46 17.73 0.81 -18.66
C CYS A 46 17.47 -0.68 -18.94
N TYR A 47 17.53 -1.52 -17.90
CA TYR A 47 17.32 -2.97 -17.99
C TYR A 47 16.30 -3.44 -16.96
N VAL A 48 15.52 -4.47 -17.29
CA VAL A 48 14.59 -5.12 -16.36
C VAL A 48 15.37 -5.87 -15.28
N ASP A 49 15.05 -5.66 -14.01
CA ASP A 49 15.44 -6.59 -12.95
C ASP A 49 14.38 -7.69 -12.82
N VAL A 50 14.81 -8.96 -12.84
CA VAL A 50 13.96 -10.16 -12.79
C VAL A 50 14.18 -10.95 -11.49
N GLY A 51 14.40 -10.24 -10.39
CA GLY A 51 14.74 -10.76 -9.08
C GLY A 51 16.10 -10.20 -8.65
N ARG A 52 17.17 -10.69 -9.28
CA ARG A 52 18.43 -9.94 -9.45
C ARG A 52 19.07 -10.24 -10.81
N THR A 53 18.97 -9.30 -11.75
CA THR A 53 19.55 -9.39 -13.12
C THR A 53 21.08 -9.44 -13.11
N ILE A 54 21.72 -8.79 -12.12
CA ILE A 54 23.12 -8.98 -11.73
C ILE A 54 23.21 -8.94 -10.19
N SER A 55 24.04 -9.80 -9.57
CA SER A 55 24.16 -9.88 -8.11
C SER A 55 25.48 -10.45 -7.57
N ASP A 56 26.50 -10.61 -8.41
CA ASP A 56 27.77 -11.26 -8.03
C ASP A 56 28.54 -10.45 -6.95
N ALA A 57 28.34 -9.13 -6.91
CA ALA A 57 28.68 -8.27 -5.77
C ALA A 57 27.71 -7.07 -5.69
N THR A 58 27.56 -6.50 -4.50
CA THR A 58 26.65 -5.37 -4.25
C THR A 58 27.22 -4.35 -3.27
N THR A 59 26.70 -3.13 -3.29
CA THR A 59 26.91 -2.09 -2.28
C THR A 59 25.73 -1.11 -2.28
N ASN A 60 25.47 -0.40 -1.17
CA ASN A 60 24.41 0.60 -1.07
C ASN A 60 24.93 1.82 -0.28
N GLY A 61 24.53 3.04 -0.65
CA GLY A 61 24.86 4.24 0.13
C GLY A 61 24.09 5.50 -0.24
N ASN A 62 23.94 6.39 0.76
CA ASN A 62 23.26 7.69 0.67
C ASN A 62 24.02 8.73 -0.19
N THR A 63 25.08 8.33 -0.89
CA THR A 63 25.84 9.17 -1.83
C THR A 63 26.12 8.43 -3.15
N MET A 64 25.35 7.39 -3.49
CA MET A 64 25.58 6.58 -4.70
C MET A 64 25.44 7.41 -5.99
N THR A 65 26.31 7.16 -6.97
CA THR A 65 26.16 7.64 -8.36
C THR A 65 26.54 6.50 -9.30
N ASN A 66 26.28 6.67 -10.60
CA ASN A 66 26.70 5.67 -11.58
C ASN A 66 28.22 5.52 -11.65
N GLU A 67 28.99 6.61 -11.53
CA GLU A 67 30.46 6.56 -11.48
C GLU A 67 30.97 5.80 -10.25
N LEU A 68 30.35 5.99 -9.08
CA LEU A 68 30.73 5.25 -7.87
C LEU A 68 30.39 3.76 -8.00
N CYS A 69 29.28 3.42 -8.63
CA CYS A 69 28.91 2.04 -8.88
C CYS A 69 29.85 1.35 -9.89
N THR A 70 30.16 1.99 -11.02
CA THR A 70 31.10 1.41 -11.99
C THR A 70 32.52 1.36 -11.46
N GLN A 71 32.96 2.34 -10.64
CA GLN A 71 34.24 2.28 -9.94
C GLN A 71 34.29 1.11 -8.93
N PHE A 72 33.22 0.89 -8.17
CA PHE A 72 33.09 -0.25 -7.27
C PHE A 72 33.17 -1.59 -8.03
N CYS A 73 32.35 -1.78 -9.07
CA CYS A 73 32.35 -3.02 -9.85
C CYS A 73 33.68 -3.26 -10.59
N PHE A 74 34.37 -2.21 -11.07
CA PHE A 74 35.72 -2.35 -11.63
C PHE A 74 36.70 -2.91 -10.61
N SER A 75 36.68 -2.38 -9.38
CA SER A 75 37.57 -2.80 -8.29
C SER A 75 37.35 -4.25 -7.84
N LYS A 76 36.25 -4.89 -8.29
CA LYS A 76 35.87 -6.26 -8.00
C LYS A 76 36.00 -7.21 -9.21
N GLY A 77 36.35 -6.72 -10.40
CA GLY A 77 36.54 -7.57 -11.59
C GLY A 77 35.24 -8.02 -12.25
N PHE A 78 34.21 -7.16 -12.30
CA PHE A 78 32.94 -7.43 -12.97
C PHE A 78 32.77 -6.66 -14.28
N ALA A 79 32.39 -7.34 -15.36
CA ALA A 79 32.16 -6.72 -16.67
C ALA A 79 30.94 -5.78 -16.67
N TYR A 80 29.90 -6.09 -15.88
CA TYR A 80 28.68 -5.29 -15.72
C TYR A 80 28.61 -4.63 -14.35
N ALA A 81 27.98 -3.45 -14.34
CA ALA A 81 27.65 -2.65 -13.18
C ALA A 81 26.25 -2.05 -13.40
N GLY A 82 25.39 -1.99 -12.39
CA GLY A 82 24.05 -1.46 -12.52
C GLY A 82 23.50 -0.91 -11.23
N THR A 83 22.84 0.23 -11.30
CA THR A 83 22.28 0.94 -10.14
C THR A 83 20.76 0.79 -10.08
N GLU A 84 20.23 0.63 -8.86
CA GLU A 84 18.78 0.57 -8.58
C GLU A 84 18.44 1.37 -7.31
N TYR A 85 17.16 1.75 -7.17
CA TYR A 85 16.53 2.27 -5.95
C TYR A 85 17.37 3.29 -5.17
N TYR A 86 17.75 4.38 -5.86
CA TYR A 86 18.48 5.55 -5.37
C TYR A 86 19.93 5.32 -4.92
N GLY A 87 20.15 4.33 -4.07
CA GLY A 87 21.41 4.09 -3.36
C GLY A 87 22.12 2.79 -3.75
N GLU A 88 21.44 1.87 -4.42
CA GLU A 88 21.91 0.49 -4.61
C GLU A 88 22.77 0.36 -5.86
N CYS A 89 23.80 -0.47 -5.76
CA CYS A 89 24.70 -0.83 -6.85
C CYS A 89 24.91 -2.34 -6.85
N TYR A 90 24.80 -2.92 -8.03
CA TYR A 90 24.92 -4.34 -8.34
C TYR A 90 25.99 -4.54 -9.40
N CYS A 91 26.76 -5.61 -9.28
CA CYS A 91 27.81 -5.99 -10.22
C CYS A 91 27.57 -7.41 -10.75
N GLY A 92 28.03 -7.70 -11.96
CA GLY A 92 28.02 -9.07 -12.47
C GLY A 92 28.88 -9.31 -13.70
N ASN A 93 29.09 -10.58 -14.04
CA ASN A 93 29.81 -10.97 -15.26
C ASN A 93 28.90 -11.50 -16.39
N ALA A 94 27.64 -11.78 -16.09
CA ALA A 94 26.59 -12.04 -17.08
C ALA A 94 25.24 -11.49 -16.59
N LEU A 95 24.33 -11.19 -17.52
CA LEU A 95 22.96 -10.79 -17.20
C LEU A 95 22.07 -12.03 -17.04
N ALA A 96 21.12 -12.00 -16.11
CA ALA A 96 20.10 -13.04 -15.99
C ALA A 96 19.28 -13.18 -17.29
N LYS A 97 18.77 -14.38 -17.58
CA LYS A 97 18.19 -14.72 -18.89
C LYS A 97 17.00 -13.86 -19.36
N ASN A 98 16.27 -13.27 -18.41
CA ASN A 98 15.15 -12.36 -18.67
C ASN A 98 15.49 -10.88 -18.37
N GLY A 99 16.74 -10.59 -17.98
CA GLY A 99 17.27 -9.24 -17.78
C GLY A 99 17.54 -8.55 -19.12
N ILE A 100 16.47 -8.19 -19.82
CA ILE A 100 16.48 -7.52 -21.12
C ILE A 100 16.46 -6.00 -20.97
N GLN A 101 16.85 -5.29 -22.03
CA GLN A 101 16.76 -3.83 -22.09
C GLN A 101 15.29 -3.39 -22.01
N ALA A 102 15.01 -2.44 -21.13
CA ALA A 102 13.73 -1.76 -20.96
C ALA A 102 13.72 -0.43 -21.75
N ALA A 103 12.62 0.33 -21.68
CA ALA A 103 12.68 1.72 -22.12
C ALA A 103 13.56 2.52 -21.15
N ASP A 104 14.41 3.42 -21.65
CA ASP A 104 15.27 4.25 -20.79
C ASP A 104 14.46 5.13 -19.83
N ALA A 105 13.22 5.45 -20.20
CA ALA A 105 12.25 6.16 -19.38
C ALA A 105 11.74 5.37 -18.16
N ASP A 106 11.95 4.04 -18.09
CA ASP A 106 11.57 3.23 -16.92
C ASP A 106 12.54 3.44 -15.74
N CYS A 107 13.79 3.85 -16.03
CA CYS A 107 14.82 4.14 -15.02
C CYS A 107 14.62 5.56 -14.44
N THR A 108 13.51 5.71 -13.72
CA THR A 108 12.97 6.98 -13.20
C THR A 108 13.57 7.44 -11.87
N THR A 109 14.37 6.61 -11.19
CA THR A 109 14.80 6.88 -9.81
C THR A 109 16.09 7.69 -9.79
N PRO A 110 16.16 8.87 -9.14
CA PRO A 110 17.38 9.67 -9.08
C PRO A 110 18.45 9.03 -8.17
N CYS A 111 19.72 9.12 -8.55
CA CYS A 111 20.84 8.68 -7.71
C CYS A 111 21.00 9.55 -6.46
N ASN A 112 21.16 8.92 -5.28
CA ASN A 112 21.31 9.58 -3.98
C ASN A 112 22.44 10.63 -3.94
N GLY A 113 23.58 10.33 -4.55
CA GLY A 113 24.73 11.24 -4.64
C GLY A 113 24.69 12.20 -5.82
N ASN A 114 23.79 12.01 -6.79
CA ASN A 114 23.62 12.90 -7.92
C ASN A 114 22.21 12.80 -8.52
N ALA A 115 21.29 13.63 -8.02
CA ALA A 115 19.88 13.60 -8.41
C ALA A 115 19.60 14.00 -9.87
N THR A 116 20.61 14.30 -10.70
CA THR A 116 20.43 14.46 -12.17
C THR A 116 20.73 13.20 -12.97
N GLN A 117 21.13 12.10 -12.32
CA GLN A 117 21.38 10.79 -12.95
C GLN A 117 20.32 9.77 -12.52
N PRO A 118 19.97 8.80 -13.37
CA PRO A 118 19.13 7.69 -12.98
C PRO A 118 19.96 6.60 -12.30
N CYS A 119 19.46 6.11 -11.17
CA CYS A 119 19.90 4.91 -10.49
C CYS A 119 18.73 3.91 -10.49
N GLY A 120 18.40 3.43 -11.69
CA GLY A 120 17.36 2.43 -11.91
C GLY A 120 15.93 2.92 -11.70
N GLY A 121 15.06 2.01 -11.27
CA GLY A 121 13.62 2.18 -11.13
C GLY A 121 12.96 0.96 -10.50
N PRO A 122 11.62 0.86 -10.45
CA PRO A 122 10.95 -0.29 -9.86
C PRO A 122 11.19 -1.59 -10.66
N ASN A 123 12.07 -2.46 -10.15
CA ASN A 123 12.62 -3.62 -10.86
C ASN A 123 13.32 -3.20 -12.16
N ARG A 124 14.24 -2.24 -12.07
CA ARG A 124 14.99 -1.66 -13.19
C ARG A 124 16.39 -1.24 -12.77
N LEU A 125 17.37 -1.62 -13.57
CA LEU A 125 18.78 -1.25 -13.40
C LEU A 125 19.19 -0.23 -14.47
N THR A 126 19.85 0.87 -14.09
CA THR A 126 20.63 1.67 -15.05
C THR A 126 21.96 0.95 -15.28
N LEU A 127 22.09 0.26 -16.41
CA LEU A 127 23.14 -0.73 -16.63
C LEU A 127 24.34 -0.17 -17.43
N TYR A 128 25.54 -0.57 -17.01
CA TYR A 128 26.82 -0.28 -17.63
C TYR A 128 27.61 -1.56 -17.92
N HIS A 129 28.44 -1.55 -18.97
CA HIS A 129 29.34 -2.66 -19.32
C HIS A 129 30.73 -2.15 -19.73
N THR A 130 31.80 -2.82 -19.30
CA THR A 130 33.19 -2.52 -19.70
C THR A 130 33.86 -3.71 -20.39
N SER A 131 34.27 -3.51 -21.65
CA SER A 131 35.05 -4.51 -22.40
C SER A 131 36.51 -4.63 -21.92
N LEU A 132 36.91 -3.91 -20.87
CA LEU A 132 38.22 -4.04 -20.23
C LEU A 132 38.27 -5.20 -19.21
N ILE A 133 37.11 -5.74 -18.81
CA ILE A 133 37.00 -6.92 -17.95
C ILE A 133 36.33 -8.03 -18.77
N VAL A 134 37.07 -9.07 -19.11
CA VAL A 134 36.50 -10.30 -19.68
C VAL A 134 36.13 -11.24 -18.54
N GLY A 135 34.90 -11.08 -18.04
CA GLY A 135 34.32 -11.99 -17.06
C GLY A 135 34.17 -13.43 -17.59
N PRO A 136 33.94 -14.42 -16.71
CA PRO A 136 33.55 -15.74 -17.14
C PRO A 136 32.29 -15.68 -18.00
N SER A 137 32.38 -16.28 -19.19
CA SER A 137 31.33 -16.33 -20.20
C SER A 137 31.21 -17.75 -20.77
N VAL A 138 30.10 -18.08 -21.42
CA VAL A 138 30.04 -19.37 -22.14
C VAL A 138 30.96 -19.25 -23.35
N ASN A 139 32.07 -19.99 -23.35
CA ASN A 139 32.99 -20.01 -24.49
C ASN A 139 32.18 -20.41 -25.74
N PRO A 140 32.25 -19.66 -26.85
CA PRO A 140 31.39 -19.90 -28.01
C PRO A 140 31.74 -21.19 -28.76
N GLY A 141 32.96 -21.73 -28.60
CA GLY A 141 33.44 -22.89 -29.33
C GLY A 141 34.90 -22.78 -29.77
N PRO A 142 35.82 -23.60 -29.24
CA PRO A 142 37.22 -23.60 -29.66
C PRO A 142 37.43 -24.30 -31.01
N GLY A 143 37.74 -23.53 -32.05
CA GLY A 143 38.12 -24.04 -33.37
C GLY A 143 36.93 -24.53 -34.19
N ASP A 144 36.92 -25.80 -34.54
CA ASP A 144 35.85 -26.46 -35.32
C ASP A 144 34.63 -26.87 -34.45
N TRP A 145 34.63 -26.52 -33.16
CA TRP A 145 33.55 -26.78 -32.20
C TRP A 145 32.66 -25.55 -32.01
N SER A 146 31.37 -25.74 -31.73
CA SER A 146 30.39 -24.69 -31.44
C SER A 146 29.59 -25.04 -30.18
N SER A 147 29.32 -24.07 -29.29
CA SER A 147 28.47 -24.33 -28.12
C SER A 147 27.01 -24.51 -28.54
N ILE A 148 26.37 -25.57 -28.03
CA ILE A 148 24.93 -25.84 -28.19
C ILE A 148 24.13 -25.58 -26.90
N GLY A 149 24.74 -24.88 -25.93
CA GLY A 149 24.10 -24.41 -24.71
C GLY A 149 24.24 -25.33 -23.49
N CYS A 150 23.47 -25.02 -22.45
CA CYS A 150 23.46 -25.75 -21.18
C CYS A 150 22.56 -26.98 -21.26
N TYR A 151 23.01 -28.10 -20.69
CA TYR A 151 22.27 -29.36 -20.61
C TYR A 151 22.18 -29.84 -19.16
N SER A 152 21.05 -30.45 -18.83
CA SER A 152 20.83 -31.18 -17.59
C SER A 152 21.45 -32.57 -17.65
N GLU A 153 21.89 -33.06 -16.49
CA GLU A 153 22.18 -34.48 -16.32
C GLU A 153 20.91 -35.35 -16.42
N GLY A 154 21.08 -36.58 -16.90
CA GLY A 154 19.98 -37.51 -17.12
C GLY A 154 19.45 -38.14 -15.84
N THR A 155 18.13 -38.35 -15.78
CA THR A 155 17.46 -38.99 -14.62
C THR A 155 17.87 -40.46 -14.42
N GLY A 156 18.49 -41.09 -15.42
CA GLY A 156 19.09 -42.43 -15.34
C GLY A 156 20.61 -42.48 -15.26
N GLY A 157 21.31 -41.33 -15.24
CA GLY A 157 22.79 -41.26 -15.28
C GLY A 157 23.33 -40.18 -16.21
N ARG A 158 24.66 -40.14 -16.40
CA ARG A 158 25.36 -39.07 -17.12
C ARG A 158 24.81 -38.82 -18.54
N ALA A 159 24.58 -37.56 -18.90
CA ALA A 159 24.02 -37.11 -20.17
C ALA A 159 25.00 -37.28 -21.33
N LEU A 160 26.30 -37.09 -21.08
CA LEU A 160 27.38 -37.56 -21.96
C LEU A 160 28.14 -38.65 -21.18
N THR A 161 28.02 -39.90 -21.62
CA THR A 161 28.35 -41.06 -20.78
C THR A 161 29.85 -41.35 -20.64
N ASN A 162 30.70 -40.76 -21.47
CA ASN A 162 32.14 -41.05 -21.48
C ASN A 162 32.90 -39.94 -20.75
N GLY A 163 33.10 -40.09 -19.45
CA GLY A 163 33.97 -39.17 -18.68
C GLY A 163 35.42 -39.32 -19.12
N VAL A 164 36.09 -38.21 -19.42
CA VAL A 164 37.47 -38.19 -19.93
C VAL A 164 38.34 -37.35 -18.99
N GLY A 165 39.39 -37.98 -18.45
CA GLY A 165 40.39 -37.29 -17.64
C GLY A 165 41.28 -36.40 -18.53
N VAL A 166 41.40 -35.12 -18.18
CA VAL A 166 42.16 -34.13 -18.96
C VAL A 166 43.27 -33.52 -18.11
N THR A 167 44.47 -33.38 -18.66
CA THR A 167 45.67 -33.11 -17.85
C THR A 167 45.79 -31.66 -17.38
N GLY A 168 45.97 -31.50 -16.07
CA GLY A 168 46.03 -30.20 -15.39
C GLY A 168 44.66 -29.51 -15.30
N ALA A 169 44.64 -28.24 -14.91
CA ALA A 169 43.39 -27.52 -14.69
C ALA A 169 42.52 -27.42 -15.97
N MET A 170 41.20 -27.61 -15.83
CA MET A 170 40.25 -27.79 -16.93
C MET A 170 39.93 -26.50 -17.71
N THR A 171 39.80 -26.60 -19.02
CA THR A 171 39.29 -25.52 -19.90
C THR A 171 38.40 -26.14 -20.98
N VAL A 172 37.52 -25.33 -21.57
CA VAL A 172 36.65 -25.77 -22.69
C VAL A 172 37.50 -26.30 -23.85
N ALA A 173 38.55 -25.56 -24.22
CA ALA A 173 39.46 -25.94 -25.32
C ALA A 173 40.24 -27.23 -25.06
N LYS A 174 40.53 -27.56 -23.79
CA LYS A 174 41.12 -28.85 -23.41
C LYS A 174 40.10 -29.99 -23.52
N CYS A 175 38.86 -29.78 -23.09
CA CYS A 175 37.82 -30.80 -23.15
C CYS A 175 37.39 -31.12 -24.59
N THR A 176 37.13 -30.10 -25.42
CA THR A 176 36.78 -30.31 -26.83
C THR A 176 37.90 -31.03 -27.60
N ALA A 177 39.16 -30.65 -27.38
CA ALA A 177 40.31 -31.36 -27.97
C ALA A 177 40.43 -32.81 -27.48
N ALA A 178 40.13 -33.10 -26.21
CA ALA A 178 40.14 -34.47 -25.68
C ALA A 178 39.04 -35.33 -26.33
N CYS A 179 37.81 -34.82 -26.44
CA CYS A 179 36.72 -35.53 -27.11
C CYS A 179 36.98 -35.71 -28.62
N GLN A 180 37.57 -34.72 -29.30
CA GLN A 180 37.92 -34.78 -30.71
C GLN A 180 38.96 -35.88 -31.00
N ASN A 181 40.00 -35.98 -30.16
CA ASN A 181 41.03 -37.03 -30.27
C ASN A 181 40.48 -38.44 -30.01
N LEU A 182 39.34 -38.56 -29.34
CA LEU A 182 38.62 -39.82 -29.11
C LEU A 182 37.52 -40.09 -30.14
N GLY A 183 37.35 -39.21 -31.14
CA GLY A 183 36.38 -39.38 -32.24
C GLY A 183 34.92 -39.07 -31.88
N PHE A 184 34.67 -38.36 -30.77
CA PHE A 184 33.33 -37.95 -30.36
C PHE A 184 32.91 -36.62 -31.01
N ILE A 185 31.63 -36.50 -31.37
CA ILE A 185 31.07 -35.25 -31.94
C ILE A 185 30.48 -34.29 -30.90
N LEU A 186 30.22 -34.75 -29.67
CA LEU A 186 29.82 -33.91 -28.54
C LEU A 186 30.86 -33.93 -27.43
N ALA A 187 31.09 -32.75 -26.85
CA ALA A 187 31.90 -32.52 -25.67
C ALA A 187 31.11 -31.68 -24.65
N GLY A 188 31.19 -32.01 -23.37
CA GLY A 188 30.51 -31.28 -22.30
C GLY A 188 31.42 -31.07 -21.11
N VAL A 189 31.49 -29.85 -20.62
CA VAL A 189 32.23 -29.49 -19.40
C VAL A 189 31.28 -29.29 -18.23
N GLU A 190 31.62 -29.86 -17.07
CA GLU A 190 30.79 -29.85 -15.87
C GLU A 190 31.59 -29.44 -14.62
N TYR A 191 30.89 -28.92 -13.61
CA TYR A 191 31.36 -28.74 -12.23
C TYR A 191 32.75 -28.07 -12.11
N ALA A 192 33.02 -27.05 -12.94
CA ALA A 192 34.31 -26.35 -13.10
C ALA A 192 35.51 -27.19 -13.61
N GLY A 193 35.50 -28.52 -13.42
CA GLY A 193 36.68 -29.37 -13.52
C GLY A 193 36.53 -30.67 -14.31
N GLU A 194 35.31 -31.02 -14.73
CA GLU A 194 35.02 -32.32 -15.35
C GLU A 194 34.76 -32.18 -16.86
N CYS A 195 35.05 -33.25 -17.61
CA CYS A 195 34.88 -33.31 -19.06
C CYS A 195 34.24 -34.65 -19.45
N TYR A 196 33.22 -34.57 -20.29
CA TYR A 196 32.42 -35.70 -20.75
C TYR A 196 32.23 -35.65 -22.27
N CYS A 197 32.30 -36.80 -22.93
CA CYS A 197 32.20 -36.92 -24.38
C CYS A 197 31.07 -37.87 -24.80
N GLY A 198 30.54 -37.68 -26.00
CA GLY A 198 29.54 -38.57 -26.57
C GLY A 198 29.20 -38.25 -28.03
N ASN A 199 28.25 -38.96 -28.61
CA ASN A 199 27.72 -38.68 -29.95
C ASN A 199 26.23 -38.26 -29.95
N SER A 200 25.60 -38.32 -28.78
CA SER A 200 24.25 -37.81 -28.49
C SER A 200 24.10 -37.64 -26.98
N PRO A 201 23.20 -36.77 -26.49
CA PRO A 201 22.74 -36.83 -25.11
C PRO A 201 22.07 -38.18 -24.81
N ALA A 202 22.25 -38.68 -23.59
CA ALA A 202 21.77 -39.98 -23.11
C ALA A 202 21.01 -39.83 -21.78
N ASN A 203 20.43 -40.94 -21.30
CA ASN A 203 19.84 -41.07 -19.95
C ASN A 203 18.74 -40.05 -19.56
N GLY A 204 18.17 -39.34 -20.53
CA GLY A 204 17.19 -38.27 -20.32
C GLY A 204 17.78 -36.86 -20.21
N GLY A 205 19.09 -36.69 -20.39
CA GLY A 205 19.75 -35.38 -20.37
C GLY A 205 19.25 -34.48 -21.51
N ALA A 206 18.69 -33.32 -21.14
CA ALA A 206 18.03 -32.40 -22.06
C ALA A 206 18.58 -30.98 -21.92
N SER A 207 18.46 -30.17 -22.98
CA SER A 207 18.85 -28.75 -22.92
C SER A 207 18.00 -28.01 -21.88
N VAL A 208 18.66 -27.18 -21.06
CA VAL A 208 18.05 -26.40 -19.98
C VAL A 208 18.45 -24.93 -20.08
N VAL A 209 17.68 -24.08 -19.40
CA VAL A 209 17.76 -22.64 -19.59
C VAL A 209 18.88 -21.97 -18.79
N ASP A 210 19.37 -22.62 -17.73
CA ASP A 210 20.24 -22.08 -16.68
C ASP A 210 21.08 -23.16 -15.97
N GLY A 211 21.91 -22.74 -15.01
CA GLY A 211 22.69 -23.61 -14.11
C GLY A 211 24.10 -23.98 -14.57
N CYS A 212 24.54 -23.54 -15.76
CA CYS A 212 25.91 -23.76 -16.26
C CYS A 212 26.86 -22.57 -16.02
N ASN A 213 26.96 -22.10 -14.77
CA ASN A 213 27.66 -20.88 -14.37
C ASN A 213 28.89 -21.09 -13.45
N MET A 214 29.40 -22.31 -13.29
CA MET A 214 30.67 -22.56 -12.61
C MET A 214 31.85 -22.23 -13.54
N VAL A 215 32.80 -21.45 -13.07
CA VAL A 215 33.98 -20.99 -13.82
C VAL A 215 34.96 -22.15 -14.04
N CYS A 216 35.57 -22.26 -15.22
CA CYS A 216 36.55 -23.33 -15.51
C CYS A 216 37.80 -23.22 -14.62
N ASN A 217 38.15 -24.32 -13.94
CA ASN A 217 39.27 -24.40 -12.98
C ASN A 217 40.64 -24.00 -13.59
N GLY A 218 40.81 -24.09 -14.91
CA GLY A 218 42.02 -23.73 -15.64
C GLY A 218 41.91 -22.47 -16.53
N ASN A 219 40.74 -21.82 -16.58
CA ASN A 219 40.58 -20.52 -17.23
C ASN A 219 39.42 -19.74 -16.59
N SER A 220 39.75 -18.68 -15.85
CA SER A 220 38.76 -17.85 -15.15
C SER A 220 37.88 -16.98 -16.06
N SER A 221 38.12 -16.97 -17.38
CA SER A 221 37.31 -16.22 -18.36
C SER A 221 36.21 -17.05 -19.04
N GLU A 222 35.95 -18.29 -18.62
CA GLU A 222 34.93 -19.16 -19.23
C GLU A 222 34.19 -20.06 -18.23
N TYR A 223 32.96 -20.46 -18.57
CA TYR A 223 32.11 -21.35 -17.75
C TYR A 223 32.23 -22.83 -18.15
N CYS A 224 32.55 -23.69 -17.17
CA CYS A 224 32.58 -25.15 -17.27
C CYS A 224 31.38 -25.77 -16.51
N GLY A 225 30.17 -25.57 -17.04
CA GLY A 225 28.95 -26.20 -16.52
C GLY A 225 28.59 -25.75 -15.09
N GLY A 226 28.07 -26.67 -14.29
CA GLY A 226 27.61 -26.46 -12.92
C GLY A 226 27.16 -27.77 -12.27
N PRO A 227 26.52 -27.75 -11.09
CA PRO A 227 26.12 -28.99 -10.41
C PRO A 227 24.98 -29.72 -11.14
N ASN A 228 25.25 -30.90 -11.72
CA ASN A 228 24.33 -31.65 -12.59
C ASN A 228 23.97 -30.89 -13.88
N ARG A 229 24.93 -30.14 -14.45
CA ARG A 229 24.74 -29.16 -15.53
C ARG A 229 25.99 -29.04 -16.42
N LEU A 230 25.90 -29.40 -17.71
CA LEU A 230 27.03 -29.32 -18.65
C LEU A 230 26.87 -28.17 -19.65
N ASN A 231 27.90 -27.37 -19.90
CA ASN A 231 27.98 -26.58 -21.15
C ASN A 231 28.42 -27.54 -22.25
N VAL A 232 27.58 -27.76 -23.26
CA VAL A 232 27.80 -28.74 -24.33
C VAL A 232 28.20 -28.07 -25.65
N TYR A 233 29.04 -28.77 -26.39
CA TYR A 233 29.68 -28.36 -27.63
C TYR A 233 29.51 -29.43 -28.70
N ASP A 234 29.24 -29.01 -29.93
CA ASP A 234 29.10 -29.85 -31.13
C ASP A 234 30.23 -29.56 -32.12
N TYR A 235 30.83 -30.63 -32.66
CA TYR A 235 31.89 -30.57 -33.66
C TYR A 235 31.30 -30.41 -35.07
N LYS A 236 31.59 -29.29 -35.74
CA LYS A 236 31.17 -28.97 -37.12
C LYS A 236 29.66 -28.96 -37.38
N HIS A 237 28.84 -28.79 -36.34
CA HIS A 237 27.38 -28.93 -36.41
C HIS A 237 26.95 -30.35 -36.86
N SER A 238 27.66 -31.37 -36.40
CA SER A 238 27.42 -32.77 -36.77
C SER A 238 26.28 -33.40 -35.98
N TYR A 239 25.96 -32.85 -34.81
CA TYR A 239 24.81 -33.28 -34.01
C TYR A 239 23.52 -32.63 -34.54
N LEU A 240 22.85 -33.34 -35.43
CA LEU A 240 21.48 -33.03 -35.82
C LEU A 240 20.51 -33.58 -34.74
N PRO A 241 19.89 -32.74 -33.89
CA PRO A 241 18.87 -33.22 -32.95
C PRO A 241 17.67 -33.77 -33.74
N LEU A 242 17.18 -34.95 -33.37
CA LEU A 242 15.95 -35.46 -33.97
C LEU A 242 14.79 -34.49 -33.63
N PRO A 243 13.94 -34.14 -34.61
CA PRO A 243 12.76 -33.32 -34.34
C PRO A 243 11.85 -34.07 -33.35
N SER A 244 11.55 -33.42 -32.22
CA SER A 244 10.80 -34.04 -31.12
C SER A 244 9.43 -34.52 -31.60
N SER A 245 9.18 -35.83 -31.48
CA SER A 245 7.96 -36.45 -32.03
C SER A 245 6.72 -36.05 -31.24
N THR A 246 5.91 -35.17 -31.81
CA THR A 246 4.50 -35.00 -31.40
C THR A 246 3.77 -36.33 -31.61
N SER A 247 3.30 -36.92 -30.52
CA SER A 247 2.72 -38.27 -30.50
C SER A 247 1.27 -38.28 -31.01
N SER A 248 1.10 -38.37 -32.34
CA SER A 248 -0.21 -38.45 -33.00
C SER A 248 -0.21 -39.47 -34.15
N ALA A 249 -0.55 -40.74 -33.87
CA ALA A 249 -0.88 -41.71 -34.92
C ALA A 249 -1.67 -42.94 -34.40
N ALA A 250 -2.96 -43.04 -34.78
CA ALA A 250 -3.57 -44.28 -35.30
C ALA A 250 -5.04 -44.06 -35.73
N PRO A 251 -5.32 -43.96 -37.04
CA PRO A 251 -6.60 -44.39 -37.61
C PRO A 251 -6.39 -45.47 -38.68
N THR A 252 -7.37 -46.35 -38.90
CA THR A 252 -7.26 -47.45 -39.87
C THR A 252 -8.56 -47.63 -40.68
N SER A 253 -8.48 -47.40 -42.00
CA SER A 253 -9.56 -47.61 -43.01
C SER A 253 -10.83 -46.74 -42.87
N SER A 254 -11.54 -46.35 -43.94
CA SER A 254 -11.41 -46.66 -45.38
C SER A 254 -11.90 -45.53 -46.31
N SER A 255 -11.72 -45.74 -47.63
CA SER A 255 -12.54 -45.24 -48.76
C SER A 255 -12.52 -43.74 -49.19
N THR A 256 -11.62 -43.47 -50.15
CA THR A 256 -11.87 -42.80 -51.45
C THR A 256 -12.38 -41.35 -51.56
N SER A 257 -11.43 -40.43 -51.77
CA SER A 257 -11.28 -39.56 -52.97
C SER A 257 -12.47 -38.78 -53.57
N SER A 258 -12.32 -37.46 -53.68
CA SER A 258 -11.95 -36.79 -54.97
C SER A 258 -11.68 -35.28 -54.83
N SER A 259 -10.93 -34.71 -55.77
CA SER A 259 -10.52 -33.29 -55.83
C SER A 259 -11.60 -32.35 -56.35
N SER A 260 -11.57 -31.05 -55.98
CA SER A 260 -11.41 -29.88 -56.91
C SER A 260 -11.95 -28.53 -56.39
N SER A 261 -11.03 -27.64 -55.99
CA SER A 261 -10.88 -26.21 -56.39
C SER A 261 -12.02 -25.14 -56.39
N ILE A 262 -11.55 -23.87 -56.38
CA ILE A 262 -12.21 -22.58 -56.76
C ILE A 262 -13.01 -21.79 -55.69
N ALA A 263 -12.26 -21.01 -54.90
CA ALA A 263 -12.22 -19.53 -54.87
C ALA A 263 -13.49 -18.62 -54.76
N SER A 264 -13.31 -17.58 -53.93
CA SER A 264 -13.69 -16.16 -54.14
C SER A 264 -15.10 -15.60 -53.83
N SER A 265 -15.16 -14.91 -52.68
CA SER A 265 -15.37 -13.44 -52.56
C SER A 265 -16.74 -12.85 -52.19
N SER A 266 -16.66 -11.72 -51.47
CA SER A 266 -17.62 -10.59 -51.40
C SER A 266 -18.85 -10.69 -50.48
N SER A 267 -18.92 -9.74 -49.53
CA SER A 267 -19.96 -8.69 -49.36
C SER A 267 -21.43 -8.97 -49.79
N SER A 268 -22.49 -8.52 -49.07
CA SER A 268 -22.57 -7.69 -47.85
C SER A 268 -24.02 -7.41 -47.37
N THR A 269 -24.20 -7.21 -46.05
CA THR A 269 -25.19 -6.32 -45.37
C THR A 269 -26.73 -6.55 -45.40
N ILE A 270 -27.40 -5.97 -44.38
CA ILE A 270 -28.81 -5.48 -44.26
C ILE A 270 -29.89 -6.32 -43.51
N ARG A 271 -30.12 -5.91 -42.24
CA ARG A 271 -31.38 -5.63 -41.49
C ARG A 271 -32.65 -6.53 -41.53
N SER A 272 -33.02 -7.00 -40.32
CA SER A 272 -34.25 -6.69 -39.55
C SER A 272 -35.68 -7.07 -40.01
N SER A 273 -36.34 -7.94 -39.24
CA SER A 273 -37.77 -7.92 -38.78
C SER A 273 -37.98 -9.10 -37.80
N SER A 274 -38.54 -9.01 -36.58
CA SER A 274 -39.91 -8.69 -36.10
C SER A 274 -41.01 -9.63 -36.62
N SER A 275 -41.91 -10.24 -35.82
CA SER A 275 -42.10 -10.32 -34.35
C SER A 275 -43.25 -11.30 -34.00
N SER A 276 -43.50 -11.57 -32.70
CA SER A 276 -44.78 -12.12 -32.12
C SER A 276 -45.15 -13.59 -32.45
N SER A 277 -45.92 -14.36 -31.64
CA SER A 277 -46.49 -14.18 -30.28
C SER A 277 -47.11 -15.47 -29.70
N SER A 278 -47.31 -15.55 -28.37
CA SER A 278 -48.25 -16.44 -27.59
C SER A 278 -48.03 -17.97 -27.66
N SER A 279 -48.42 -18.82 -26.69
CA SER A 279 -49.37 -18.74 -25.54
C SER A 279 -48.86 -19.67 -24.38
N SER A 280 -48.97 -19.37 -23.08
CA SER A 280 -50.11 -19.58 -22.13
C SER A 280 -50.54 -21.07 -21.94
N SER A 281 -50.97 -21.61 -20.77
CA SER A 281 -51.52 -21.01 -19.52
C SER A 281 -51.68 -22.02 -18.34
N SER A 282 -52.00 -21.52 -17.12
CA SER A 282 -52.81 -22.18 -16.02
C SER A 282 -52.23 -23.42 -15.26
N SER A 283 -52.60 -23.81 -14.01
CA SER A 283 -53.49 -23.31 -12.91
C SER A 283 -53.27 -24.16 -11.61
N SER A 284 -53.82 -23.95 -10.40
CA SER A 284 -54.24 -22.76 -9.57
C SER A 284 -54.85 -23.19 -8.20
N SER A 285 -54.69 -22.38 -7.12
CA SER A 285 -55.52 -22.31 -5.87
C SER A 285 -55.29 -23.36 -4.73
N SER A 286 -55.75 -23.22 -3.46
CA SER A 286 -56.79 -22.34 -2.87
C SER A 286 -56.77 -22.10 -1.31
N VAL A 287 -57.10 -20.86 -0.87
CA VAL A 287 -57.70 -20.34 0.42
C VAL A 287 -57.30 -20.81 1.84
N PHE A 288 -57.18 -19.83 2.77
CA PHE A 288 -58.17 -19.56 3.86
C PHE A 288 -58.03 -18.12 4.43
N SER A 289 -59.05 -17.62 5.18
CA SER A 289 -59.12 -16.23 5.71
C SER A 289 -59.63 -16.15 7.16
N SER A 290 -59.31 -15.06 7.89
CA SER A 290 -60.07 -14.54 9.06
C SER A 290 -59.65 -13.10 9.44
N SER A 291 -60.54 -12.36 10.12
CA SER A 291 -60.36 -10.94 10.51
C SER A 291 -61.01 -10.64 11.87
N SER A 292 -60.60 -9.57 12.57
CA SER A 292 -61.35 -8.91 13.66
C SER A 292 -60.80 -7.51 13.99
N THR A 293 -61.57 -6.67 14.69
CA THR A 293 -61.31 -5.22 14.85
C THR A 293 -61.91 -4.66 16.15
N ILE A 294 -61.15 -3.89 16.96
CA ILE A 294 -61.68 -3.10 18.11
C ILE A 294 -60.89 -1.77 18.29
N ILE A 295 -61.60 -0.71 18.66
CA ILE A 295 -61.18 0.59 19.24
C ILE A 295 -62.38 1.10 20.09
N PRO A 296 -62.33 2.18 20.92
CA PRO A 296 -61.21 2.93 21.53
C PRO A 296 -61.39 3.17 23.06
N THR A 297 -60.56 4.04 23.69
CA THR A 297 -60.93 5.20 24.57
C THR A 297 -60.04 5.45 25.82
N SER A 298 -59.78 6.74 26.11
CA SER A 298 -59.46 7.37 27.43
C SER A 298 -58.20 6.94 28.22
N SER A 299 -57.54 7.80 29.03
CA SER A 299 -57.69 9.26 29.28
C SER A 299 -56.49 9.82 30.07
N SER A 300 -56.27 11.14 29.96
CA SER A 300 -55.79 12.12 30.98
C SER A 300 -54.80 11.67 32.08
N SER A 301 -53.73 12.40 32.39
CA SER A 301 -53.81 13.80 32.87
C SER A 301 -52.42 14.48 32.92
N ALA A 302 -52.39 15.81 33.08
CA ALA A 302 -51.16 16.59 33.26
C ALA A 302 -51.08 17.23 34.66
N VAL A 303 -49.86 17.34 35.18
CA VAL A 303 -49.37 18.35 36.16
C VAL A 303 -47.87 18.53 35.88
N SER A 304 -47.26 19.70 35.65
CA SER A 304 -47.47 21.09 36.11
C SER A 304 -46.75 21.44 37.42
N SER A 305 -45.45 21.75 37.31
CA SER A 305 -44.76 22.79 38.09
C SER A 305 -43.51 23.23 37.33
N THR A 306 -43.43 24.39 36.67
CA THR A 306 -43.35 25.77 37.20
C THR A 306 -42.13 26.07 38.10
N SER A 307 -41.14 26.75 37.52
CA SER A 307 -40.36 27.86 38.13
C SER A 307 -39.41 27.51 39.29
N ALA A 308 -38.34 28.26 39.59
CA ALA A 308 -37.72 29.46 39.01
C ALA A 308 -36.18 29.29 39.14
N SER A 309 -35.32 29.74 38.21
CA SER A 309 -34.92 31.13 37.95
C SER A 309 -34.31 31.87 39.16
N SER A 310 -32.98 31.86 39.29
CA SER A 310 -32.09 32.87 39.94
C SER A 310 -30.65 32.34 39.93
N SER A 311 -29.57 33.12 39.76
CA SER A 311 -29.39 34.52 39.33
C SER A 311 -27.90 34.66 38.94
N LEU A 312 -27.55 35.00 37.69
CA LEU A 312 -27.18 36.35 37.23
C LEU A 312 -26.00 37.04 37.95
N THR A 313 -24.94 37.27 37.16
CA THR A 313 -23.98 38.41 37.17
C THR A 313 -23.00 38.56 38.37
N ALA A 314 -21.83 39.22 38.25
CA ALA A 314 -21.33 40.14 37.21
C ALA A 314 -19.80 40.06 36.94
N ALA A 315 -19.34 40.96 36.05
CA ALA A 315 -17.97 41.40 35.69
C ALA A 315 -16.83 41.14 36.72
N ALA A 316 -15.59 40.74 36.36
CA ALA A 316 -14.63 41.25 35.34
C ALA A 316 -13.96 42.60 35.69
N VAL A 317 -12.63 42.60 35.99
CA VAL A 317 -11.57 43.41 35.33
C VAL A 317 -10.13 43.05 35.78
N SER A 318 -9.25 42.88 34.79
CA SER A 318 -7.87 43.42 34.64
C SER A 318 -6.80 43.44 35.77
N SER A 319 -5.81 42.54 35.60
CA SER A 319 -4.36 42.83 35.41
C SER A 319 -3.39 43.27 36.54
N SER A 320 -2.12 42.84 36.36
CA SER A 320 -0.83 43.47 36.77
C SER A 320 -0.08 42.96 38.03
N SER A 321 1.09 42.35 37.79
CA SER A 321 2.42 42.60 38.42
C SER A 321 2.66 42.44 39.95
N SER A 322 3.83 42.00 40.45
CA SER A 322 5.03 41.39 39.83
C SER A 322 5.99 40.75 40.87
N SER A 323 6.50 39.55 40.53
CA SER A 323 7.88 38.99 40.74
C SER A 323 8.68 39.07 42.06
N SER A 324 9.26 37.92 42.44
CA SER A 324 10.67 37.73 42.88
C SER A 324 11.05 36.27 42.55
N PHE A 325 12.04 35.95 41.68
CA PHE A 325 13.51 36.00 41.85
C PHE A 325 14.00 35.12 43.03
N VAL A 326 14.97 34.21 42.92
CA VAL A 326 16.40 34.23 42.43
C VAL A 326 16.81 32.76 42.12
N SER A 327 17.72 32.28 41.24
CA SER A 327 18.61 32.72 40.13
C SER A 327 19.38 31.46 39.60
N SER A 328 20.38 31.41 38.69
CA SER A 328 20.82 32.10 37.43
C SER A 328 22.22 31.51 37.03
N LEU A 329 22.81 31.59 35.82
CA LEU A 329 22.44 31.80 34.40
C LEU A 329 23.70 31.58 33.50
N THR A 330 23.55 31.13 32.23
CA THR A 330 24.45 31.43 31.05
C THR A 330 25.91 30.88 31.06
N SER A 331 26.76 30.96 30.01
CA SER A 331 26.82 31.63 28.67
C SER A 331 27.77 30.84 27.71
N ALA A 332 28.16 31.15 26.46
CA ALA A 332 28.01 32.28 25.50
C ALA A 332 28.22 31.82 24.01
N THR A 333 28.20 32.76 23.04
CA THR A 333 28.46 32.61 21.57
C THR A 333 29.85 33.10 21.10
N SER A 334 30.43 32.57 20.00
CA SER A 334 30.68 33.32 18.71
C SER A 334 31.71 32.74 17.68
N LEU A 335 31.27 32.55 16.42
CA LEU A 335 31.86 32.96 15.11
C LEU A 335 33.28 32.54 14.55
N ILE A 336 33.27 32.22 13.23
CA ILE A 336 34.26 32.50 12.12
C ILE A 336 35.28 31.44 11.59
N SER A 337 35.19 31.22 10.26
CA SER A 337 36.16 30.79 9.20
C SER A 337 37.03 29.51 9.23
N SER A 338 36.66 28.58 8.34
CA SER A 338 37.44 28.09 7.17
C SER A 338 38.96 27.81 7.22
N SER A 339 39.35 26.56 6.96
CA SER A 339 40.48 26.23 6.05
C SER A 339 40.47 24.75 5.63
N SER A 340 41.06 24.43 4.47
CA SER A 340 41.17 23.07 3.91
C SER A 340 42.62 22.59 3.88
N SER A 341 42.87 21.32 4.18
CA SER A 341 44.13 20.62 3.87
C SER A 341 43.94 19.11 3.91
N SER A 342 44.53 18.40 2.95
CA SER A 342 44.45 16.95 2.80
C SER A 342 45.79 16.29 3.14
N ILE A 343 45.75 15.18 3.89
CA ILE A 343 46.85 14.21 3.95
C ILE A 343 46.23 12.80 3.90
N SER A 344 46.75 11.97 2.99
CA SER A 344 46.33 10.59 2.81
C SER A 344 47.05 9.64 3.77
N SER A 345 46.33 8.66 4.31
CA SER A 345 46.93 7.39 4.76
C SER A 345 46.06 6.22 4.30
N ALA A 346 46.36 5.69 3.12
CA ALA A 346 45.67 4.52 2.59
C ALA A 346 45.95 3.31 3.49
N THR A 347 44.91 2.83 4.18
CA THR A 347 44.97 1.57 4.95
C THR A 347 44.75 0.42 3.96
N PRO A 348 45.55 -0.66 4.00
CA PRO A 348 45.52 -1.68 2.95
C PRO A 348 44.19 -2.42 2.87
N THR A 349 43.76 -2.72 1.65
CA THR A 349 42.57 -3.53 1.37
C THR A 349 42.69 -4.90 2.06
N PRO A 350 41.73 -5.30 2.94
CA PRO A 350 41.83 -6.56 3.67
C PRO A 350 41.75 -7.76 2.72
N THR A 351 42.70 -8.68 2.85
CA THR A 351 42.85 -9.89 2.02
C THR A 351 41.96 -11.07 2.44
N GLY A 352 41.02 -10.82 3.35
CA GLY A 352 40.07 -11.79 3.90
C GLY A 352 39.27 -11.16 5.04
N PRO A 353 38.30 -11.88 5.64
CA PRO A 353 37.63 -11.41 6.84
C PRO A 353 38.62 -11.18 7.99
N SER A 354 38.36 -10.15 8.78
CA SER A 354 39.20 -9.73 9.89
C SER A 354 38.35 -9.24 11.06
N GLN A 355 38.91 -9.19 12.26
CA GLN A 355 38.25 -8.62 13.43
C GLN A 355 38.75 -7.17 13.61
N PRO A 356 37.93 -6.12 13.39
CA PRO A 356 38.35 -4.74 13.59
C PRO A 356 38.77 -4.51 15.04
N ALA A 357 39.96 -3.95 15.27
CA ALA A 357 40.46 -3.69 16.63
C ALA A 357 39.59 -2.68 17.41
N THR A 358 38.90 -1.80 16.69
CA THR A 358 37.98 -0.78 17.23
C THR A 358 36.80 -0.56 16.28
N VAL A 359 35.61 -0.30 16.82
CA VAL A 359 34.41 0.11 16.07
C VAL A 359 33.75 1.28 16.80
N GLY A 360 33.94 2.50 16.28
CA GLY A 360 33.62 3.72 17.03
C GLY A 360 34.40 3.79 18.35
N ASN A 361 33.71 4.07 19.45
CA ASN A 361 34.30 4.10 20.81
C ASN A 361 34.50 2.70 21.44
N TRP A 362 34.15 1.63 20.74
CA TRP A 362 34.26 0.25 21.23
C TRP A 362 35.58 -0.38 20.81
N ASN A 363 36.25 -1.08 21.73
CA ASN A 363 37.50 -1.81 21.51
C ASN A 363 37.19 -3.31 21.44
N TYR A 364 37.86 -4.05 20.56
CA TYR A 364 37.75 -5.51 20.55
C TYR A 364 38.39 -6.09 21.82
N TYR A 365 37.56 -6.73 22.64
CA TYR A 365 37.95 -7.32 23.92
C TYR A 365 38.58 -8.70 23.73
N GLY A 366 38.00 -9.52 22.84
CA GLY A 366 38.51 -10.85 22.51
C GLY A 366 37.40 -11.81 22.08
N CYS A 367 37.80 -13.03 21.71
CA CYS A 367 36.87 -14.14 21.54
C CYS A 367 36.57 -14.73 22.92
N GLN A 368 35.30 -14.91 23.25
CA GLN A 368 34.85 -15.52 24.52
C GLN A 368 34.08 -16.79 24.22
N THR A 369 34.20 -17.81 25.07
CA THR A 369 33.23 -18.92 25.07
C THR A 369 31.88 -18.42 25.56
N GLU A 370 30.83 -19.14 25.20
CA GLU A 370 29.61 -19.11 25.99
C GLU A 370 29.86 -19.48 27.47
N ALA A 371 28.97 -19.06 28.36
CA ALA A 371 29.09 -19.38 29.78
C ALA A 371 28.63 -20.81 30.08
N THR A 372 29.00 -21.34 31.26
CA THR A 372 28.66 -22.72 31.61
C THR A 372 27.14 -22.84 31.84
N ASN A 373 26.44 -23.40 30.86
CA ASN A 373 24.98 -23.55 30.79
C ASN A 373 24.20 -22.21 30.80
N ALA A 374 24.81 -21.11 30.31
CA ALA A 374 24.19 -19.78 30.26
C ALA A 374 24.77 -18.93 29.13
N ARG A 375 24.08 -17.86 28.73
CA ARG A 375 24.62 -16.85 27.82
C ARG A 375 25.72 -16.02 28.50
N ALA A 376 26.85 -15.82 27.84
CA ALA A 376 28.01 -15.07 28.32
C ALA A 376 27.67 -13.60 28.57
N LEU A 377 26.81 -13.01 27.73
CA LEU A 377 26.25 -11.67 27.89
C LEU A 377 24.71 -11.78 27.90
N PRO A 378 24.09 -12.01 29.08
CA PRO A 378 22.70 -12.48 29.15
C PRO A 378 21.65 -11.36 29.25
N SER A 379 22.00 -10.09 29.08
CA SER A 379 21.12 -8.98 29.53
C SER A 379 20.05 -8.58 28.50
N THR A 380 20.43 -8.39 27.24
CA THR A 380 19.50 -8.20 26.12
C THR A 380 20.16 -8.65 24.82
N ASN A 381 19.38 -9.00 23.81
CA ASN A 381 19.86 -9.54 22.54
C ASN A 381 18.91 -9.24 21.38
N PHE A 382 19.41 -9.39 20.15
CA PHE A 382 18.58 -9.52 18.94
C PHE A 382 19.32 -10.31 17.86
N GLY A 383 18.56 -10.83 16.89
CA GLY A 383 19.08 -11.46 15.68
C GLY A 383 18.66 -10.70 14.42
N ASP A 384 19.54 -10.61 13.43
CA ASP A 384 19.35 -9.86 12.18
C ASP A 384 20.08 -10.57 11.04
N ASP A 385 19.40 -10.89 9.93
CA ASP A 385 20.04 -11.53 8.76
C ASP A 385 21.08 -10.62 8.08
N ALA A 386 21.06 -9.33 8.35
CA ALA A 386 22.07 -8.36 7.96
C ALA A 386 22.90 -7.84 9.16
N MET A 387 23.18 -8.67 10.18
CA MET A 387 24.00 -8.31 11.34
C MET A 387 25.42 -7.87 10.95
N THR A 388 25.95 -6.85 11.63
CA THR A 388 27.35 -6.41 11.55
C THR A 388 27.85 -6.03 12.95
N ILE A 389 29.17 -5.85 13.11
CA ILE A 389 29.74 -5.42 14.40
C ILE A 389 29.20 -4.03 14.77
N GLU A 390 29.11 -3.12 13.81
CA GLU A 390 28.54 -1.77 13.98
C GLU A 390 27.12 -1.82 14.52
N LYS A 391 26.25 -2.67 13.94
CA LYS A 391 24.87 -2.85 14.42
C LYS A 391 24.82 -3.31 15.87
N CYS A 392 25.62 -4.31 16.24
CA CYS A 392 25.59 -4.83 17.61
C CYS A 392 26.14 -3.83 18.64
N VAL A 393 27.27 -3.18 18.37
CA VAL A 393 27.83 -2.19 19.30
C VAL A 393 26.96 -0.93 19.40
N ALA A 394 26.25 -0.56 18.32
CA ALA A 394 25.25 0.51 18.35
C ALA A 394 24.01 0.13 19.18
N PHE A 395 23.50 -1.10 19.03
CA PHE A 395 22.37 -1.61 19.82
C PHE A 395 22.71 -1.69 21.31
N CYS A 396 23.80 -2.37 21.68
CA CYS A 396 24.21 -2.50 23.08
C CYS A 396 24.56 -1.13 23.70
N GLY A 397 25.17 -0.22 22.94
CA GLY A 397 25.47 1.14 23.38
C GLY A 397 24.24 2.02 23.56
N GLY A 398 23.27 1.95 22.64
CA GLY A 398 21.96 2.61 22.77
C GLY A 398 21.15 2.09 23.95
N ALA A 399 21.33 0.80 24.31
CA ALA A 399 20.76 0.19 25.49
C ALA A 399 21.62 0.36 26.78
N GLY A 400 22.72 1.10 26.72
CA GLY A 400 23.52 1.48 27.90
C GLY A 400 24.48 0.42 28.47
N TYR A 401 24.83 -0.61 27.69
CA TYR A 401 25.71 -1.70 28.12
C TYR A 401 27.20 -1.45 27.82
N THR A 402 28.10 -2.05 28.62
CA THR A 402 29.56 -1.91 28.44
C THR A 402 30.20 -3.03 27.61
N PHE A 403 29.51 -4.14 27.36
CA PHE A 403 29.95 -5.24 26.48
C PHE A 403 28.89 -5.57 25.42
N ALA A 404 29.38 -5.89 24.22
CA ALA A 404 28.60 -6.30 23.05
C ALA A 404 29.30 -7.49 22.39
N GLY A 405 28.66 -8.66 22.37
CA GLY A 405 29.20 -9.91 21.84
C GLY A 405 28.39 -10.42 20.66
N LEU A 406 29.05 -10.67 19.54
CA LEU A 406 28.39 -11.18 18.33
C LEU A 406 28.60 -12.69 18.21
N GLU A 407 27.51 -13.42 17.96
CA GLU A 407 27.53 -14.88 17.83
C GLU A 407 26.82 -15.36 16.55
N TRP A 408 27.16 -16.58 16.12
CA TRP A 408 26.47 -17.36 15.08
C TRP A 408 26.11 -16.56 13.81
N SER A 409 27.04 -15.73 13.34
CA SER A 409 26.91 -14.83 12.17
C SER A 409 25.90 -13.67 12.32
N ARG A 410 24.78 -13.92 12.99
CA ARG A 410 23.55 -13.12 12.92
C ARG A 410 23.02 -12.62 14.27
N GLU A 411 23.62 -13.01 15.39
CA GLU A 411 23.15 -12.70 16.75
C GLU A 411 24.03 -11.64 17.44
N CYS A 412 23.40 -10.80 18.26
CA CYS A 412 24.05 -9.80 19.11
C CYS A 412 23.57 -9.94 20.55
N TRP A 413 24.51 -10.02 21.49
CA TRP A 413 24.29 -10.24 22.93
C TRP A 413 24.96 -9.13 23.75
N CYS A 414 24.22 -8.49 24.65
CA CYS A 414 24.68 -7.35 25.45
C CYS A 414 24.77 -7.67 26.94
N GLY A 415 25.70 -7.00 27.64
CA GLY A 415 25.80 -7.09 29.10
C GLY A 415 26.83 -6.12 29.70
N ASN A 416 26.86 -6.05 31.03
CA ASN A 416 27.84 -5.23 31.77
C ASN A 416 28.95 -6.07 32.43
N THR A 417 28.78 -7.38 32.49
CA THR A 417 29.72 -8.37 33.03
C THR A 417 29.50 -9.70 32.32
N PHE A 418 30.53 -10.54 32.23
CA PHE A 418 30.38 -11.90 31.73
C PHE A 418 29.74 -12.83 32.76
N SER A 419 28.86 -13.73 32.31
CA SER A 419 28.32 -14.83 33.11
C SER A 419 29.41 -15.81 33.54
N ALA A 420 29.24 -16.42 34.73
CA ALA A 420 30.21 -17.33 35.31
C ALA A 420 30.50 -18.54 34.41
N GLY A 421 31.78 -18.81 34.15
CA GLY A 421 32.22 -19.88 33.27
C GLY A 421 32.32 -19.52 31.79
N SER A 422 32.06 -18.27 31.39
CA SER A 422 32.59 -17.74 30.12
C SER A 422 34.08 -17.49 30.27
N ALA A 423 34.88 -17.87 29.28
CA ALA A 423 36.34 -17.79 29.31
C ALA A 423 36.92 -17.34 27.96
N ILE A 424 38.12 -16.73 27.99
CA ILE A 424 38.82 -16.29 26.78
C ILE A 424 39.11 -17.50 25.89
N ALA A 425 38.56 -17.48 24.68
CA ALA A 425 38.82 -18.46 23.63
C ALA A 425 39.94 -17.96 22.69
N PRO A 426 40.62 -18.85 21.95
CA PRO A 426 41.51 -18.45 20.87
C PRO A 426 40.77 -17.55 19.86
N SER A 427 41.43 -16.49 19.36
CA SER A 427 40.78 -15.57 18.40
C SER A 427 40.42 -16.23 17.07
N SER A 428 40.97 -17.41 16.77
CA SER A 428 40.62 -18.27 15.64
C SER A 428 39.26 -18.98 15.80
N ASP A 429 38.77 -19.16 17.02
CA ASP A 429 37.50 -19.85 17.25
C ASP A 429 36.32 -18.99 16.77
N CYS A 430 36.42 -17.66 16.97
CA CYS A 430 35.49 -16.67 16.44
C CYS A 430 35.77 -16.35 14.95
N SER A 431 35.62 -17.36 14.10
CA SER A 431 35.93 -17.31 12.66
C SER A 431 34.70 -17.34 11.73
N MET A 432 33.48 -17.30 12.27
CA MET A 432 32.27 -17.16 11.48
C MET A 432 32.09 -15.70 11.05
N THR A 433 31.84 -15.46 9.76
CA THR A 433 31.66 -14.10 9.25
C THR A 433 30.28 -13.53 9.57
N CYS A 434 30.19 -12.21 9.67
CA CYS A 434 28.91 -11.52 9.92
C CYS A 434 27.95 -11.66 8.75
N SER A 435 26.67 -11.91 9.02
CA SER A 435 25.68 -12.20 7.98
C SER A 435 25.46 -10.99 7.05
N GLY A 436 25.49 -9.78 7.60
CA GLY A 436 25.49 -8.51 6.86
C GLY A 436 26.88 -7.98 6.48
N ASN A 437 27.99 -8.58 6.93
CA ASN A 437 29.34 -8.14 6.57
C ASN A 437 30.36 -9.29 6.50
N LYS A 438 30.51 -9.86 5.30
CA LYS A 438 31.42 -10.99 5.03
C LYS A 438 32.92 -10.69 5.21
N PHE A 439 33.31 -9.44 5.50
CA PHE A 439 34.69 -9.05 5.81
C PHE A 439 34.96 -8.88 7.32
N GLN A 440 33.96 -9.12 8.16
CA GLN A 440 34.03 -9.07 9.63
C GLN A 440 33.72 -10.43 10.23
N TYR A 441 34.27 -10.70 11.42
CA TYR A 441 33.92 -11.89 12.23
C TYR A 441 32.87 -11.55 13.30
N CYS A 442 31.83 -12.39 13.35
CA CYS A 442 30.70 -12.35 14.29
C CYS A 442 30.61 -13.68 15.04
N GLY A 443 31.66 -13.96 15.83
CA GLY A 443 31.71 -15.14 16.68
C GLY A 443 31.85 -16.46 15.90
N ASN A 444 31.26 -17.51 16.46
CA ASN A 444 31.04 -18.86 15.92
C ASN A 444 30.11 -19.61 16.90
N GLY A 445 29.81 -20.89 16.72
CA GLY A 445 28.97 -21.64 17.66
C GLY A 445 29.61 -21.77 19.05
N ASN A 446 28.93 -21.30 20.11
CA ASN A 446 29.43 -21.19 21.49
C ASN A 446 30.66 -20.25 21.62
N ARG A 447 30.73 -19.20 20.79
CA ARG A 447 31.90 -18.30 20.65
C ARG A 447 31.46 -16.89 20.27
N LEU A 448 31.68 -15.91 21.15
CA LEU A 448 31.31 -14.52 20.91
C LEU A 448 32.52 -13.68 20.52
N SER A 449 32.43 -12.93 19.42
CA SER A 449 33.35 -11.81 19.12
C SER A 449 32.95 -10.62 19.98
N VAL A 450 33.65 -10.34 21.08
CA VAL A 450 33.22 -9.35 22.08
C VAL A 450 33.96 -8.02 21.96
N TYR A 451 33.21 -6.93 22.07
CA TYR A 451 33.64 -5.53 22.11
C TYR A 451 33.28 -4.88 23.45
N THR A 452 34.04 -3.86 23.86
CA THR A 452 33.78 -3.09 25.10
C THR A 452 34.09 -1.60 25.00
N ILE A 453 33.37 -0.78 25.78
CA ILE A 453 33.69 0.63 26.04
C ILE A 453 34.50 0.74 27.34
N GLY A 454 35.70 1.34 27.26
CA GLY A 454 36.48 1.79 28.42
C GLY A 454 37.67 0.90 28.79
N THR A 455 38.89 1.43 28.60
CA THR A 455 40.20 0.81 28.89
C THR A 455 40.52 -0.48 28.11
N SER A 456 41.82 -0.74 27.89
CA SER A 456 42.26 -1.74 26.91
C SER A 456 43.50 -2.55 27.35
N LYS A 457 43.35 -3.88 27.23
CA LYS A 457 44.37 -4.93 27.04
C LYS A 457 45.49 -5.13 28.08
N GLN A 458 45.78 -6.41 28.33
CA GLN A 458 47.14 -6.88 28.67
C GLN A 458 47.55 -8.05 27.75
N SER A 459 48.82 -8.01 27.34
CA SER A 459 49.69 -9.17 27.10
C SER A 459 50.72 -9.21 28.27
N VAL A 460 51.63 -10.15 28.48
CA VAL A 460 52.23 -11.30 27.73
C VAL A 460 52.44 -12.45 28.76
N SER A 461 53.00 -13.65 28.50
CA SER A 461 53.84 -14.18 27.42
C SER A 461 53.67 -15.71 27.24
N SER A 462 54.47 -16.33 26.37
CA SER A 462 54.60 -17.78 26.21
C SER A 462 55.91 -18.34 26.79
N SER A 463 55.91 -19.64 27.13
CA SER A 463 57.12 -20.48 27.17
C SER A 463 56.74 -21.97 27.09
N SER A 464 57.69 -22.85 26.80
CA SER A 464 57.47 -24.27 26.51
C SER A 464 58.54 -25.16 27.17
N THR A 465 58.22 -26.43 27.46
CA THR A 465 59.01 -27.63 27.08
C THR A 465 58.50 -28.96 27.70
N VAL A 466 58.55 -30.00 26.87
CA VAL A 466 58.93 -31.41 27.10
C VAL A 466 59.04 -31.95 28.55
N GLY A 467 58.42 -33.11 28.82
CA GLY A 467 58.75 -33.96 29.97
C GLY A 467 58.10 -35.35 29.93
N LEU A 468 58.89 -36.43 29.99
CA LEU A 468 58.42 -37.82 29.91
C LEU A 468 57.86 -38.37 31.23
N SER A 469 57.05 -39.42 31.09
CA SER A 469 56.54 -40.32 32.13
C SER A 469 57.64 -41.03 32.94
N THR A 470 57.34 -41.37 34.21
CA THR A 470 57.46 -42.75 34.73
C THR A 470 56.72 -42.98 36.05
N SER A 471 56.61 -44.26 36.42
CA SER A 471 55.89 -44.90 37.55
C SER A 471 56.54 -44.61 38.94
N SER A 472 56.06 -45.07 40.11
CA SER A 472 55.36 -46.34 40.41
C SER A 472 54.71 -46.38 41.81
N ALA A 473 53.94 -47.45 42.06
CA ALA A 473 53.63 -48.07 43.37
C ALA A 473 52.67 -47.34 44.34
N SER A 474 51.97 -48.02 45.27
CA SER A 474 51.45 -49.41 45.32
C SER A 474 50.48 -49.52 46.51
N GLY A 475 49.41 -50.34 46.44
CA GLY A 475 48.53 -50.57 47.60
C GLY A 475 47.24 -51.34 47.30
N SER A 476 47.23 -52.63 47.63
CA SER A 476 46.01 -53.47 47.78
C SER A 476 45.56 -53.43 49.27
N ALA A 477 44.41 -53.96 49.73
CA ALA A 477 43.48 -54.93 49.15
C ALA A 477 42.07 -54.92 49.81
N THR A 478 41.16 -55.74 49.23
CA THR A 478 40.05 -56.51 49.86
C THR A 478 38.81 -55.83 50.50
N ALA A 479 37.67 -56.07 49.82
CA ALA A 479 36.47 -56.80 50.29
C ALA A 479 35.33 -56.12 51.11
N ALA A 480 34.12 -56.19 50.52
CA ALA A 480 32.76 -56.44 51.08
C ALA A 480 32.38 -55.91 52.49
N THR A 481 31.18 -55.35 52.71
CA THR A 481 29.88 -56.08 52.64
C THR A 481 28.67 -55.12 52.62
N SER A 482 27.50 -55.60 52.19
CA SER A 482 26.23 -54.87 52.03
C SER A 482 25.50 -54.50 53.34
N SER A 483 24.71 -53.41 53.32
CA SER A 483 23.57 -53.17 54.25
C SER A 483 22.54 -52.22 53.60
N THR A 484 21.33 -52.11 54.17
CA THR A 484 20.11 -51.68 53.44
C THR A 484 19.40 -50.42 53.97
N ALA A 485 19.09 -49.52 53.03
CA ALA A 485 17.86 -48.70 52.92
C ALA A 485 17.44 -47.69 54.03
N SER A 486 17.40 -46.42 53.62
CA SER A 486 16.30 -45.48 53.94
C SER A 486 16.22 -44.39 52.85
N PRO A 487 15.06 -43.75 52.63
CA PRO A 487 14.83 -42.92 51.44
C PRO A 487 15.50 -41.54 51.54
N SER A 488 16.21 -41.14 50.49
CA SER A 488 16.68 -39.75 50.34
C SER A 488 15.52 -38.82 50.00
N ALA A 489 15.51 -37.62 50.57
CA ALA A 489 14.69 -36.53 50.05
C ALA A 489 15.06 -36.28 48.58
N THR A 490 14.05 -36.11 47.71
CA THR A 490 14.24 -36.19 46.26
C THR A 490 14.85 -34.93 45.64
N GLY A 491 14.71 -33.76 46.28
CA GLY A 491 15.33 -32.51 45.81
C GLY A 491 14.49 -31.68 44.82
N PHE A 492 13.28 -32.13 44.48
CA PHE A 492 12.38 -31.38 43.60
C PHE A 492 11.92 -30.05 44.22
N PRO A 493 11.67 -28.99 43.42
CA PRO A 493 11.13 -27.73 43.91
C PRO A 493 9.74 -27.90 44.56
N ALA A 494 9.40 -27.02 45.50
CA ALA A 494 8.19 -27.16 46.30
C ALA A 494 6.91 -27.23 45.45
N GLY A 495 6.14 -28.30 45.64
CA GLY A 495 4.89 -28.59 44.95
C GLY A 495 5.01 -29.43 43.66
N TRP A 496 6.23 -29.78 43.22
CA TRP A 496 6.43 -30.64 42.05
C TRP A 496 6.32 -32.12 42.41
N THR A 497 5.55 -32.88 41.62
CA THR A 497 5.34 -34.32 41.79
C THR A 497 5.36 -35.07 40.46
N ASN A 498 5.75 -36.34 40.52
CA ASN A 498 5.75 -37.27 39.39
C ASN A 498 4.29 -37.53 38.92
N GLN A 499 4.02 -37.34 37.64
CA GLN A 499 2.72 -37.62 37.01
C GLN A 499 2.73 -38.94 36.19
N GLY A 500 3.83 -39.69 36.24
CA GLY A 500 4.01 -40.97 35.57
C GLY A 500 4.52 -40.85 34.13
N CYS A 501 4.37 -41.94 33.39
CA CYS A 501 4.65 -42.03 31.96
C CYS A 501 3.45 -41.56 31.14
N TRP A 502 3.69 -40.69 30.15
CA TRP A 502 2.68 -40.14 29.24
C TRP A 502 3.01 -40.49 27.78
N VAL A 503 1.97 -40.67 26.97
CA VAL A 503 2.09 -40.86 25.52
C VAL A 503 2.41 -39.53 24.87
N ASP A 504 3.58 -39.45 24.23
CA ASP A 504 4.02 -38.29 23.46
C ASP A 504 3.93 -38.55 21.94
N ASN A 505 4.07 -37.50 21.12
CA ASN A 505 4.02 -37.52 19.65
C ASN A 505 2.70 -38.05 19.02
N ALA A 506 1.71 -38.48 19.80
CA ALA A 506 0.45 -39.02 19.30
C ALA A 506 -0.32 -38.04 18.41
N ASN A 507 -0.27 -36.74 18.72
CA ASN A 507 -0.74 -35.66 17.87
C ASN A 507 0.29 -34.51 17.87
N GLY A 508 1.58 -34.86 17.76
CA GLY A 508 2.71 -33.95 18.00
C GLY A 508 3.19 -33.95 19.46
N ARG A 509 4.25 -33.17 19.74
CA ARG A 509 4.88 -33.05 21.07
C ARG A 509 3.89 -32.51 22.12
N ILE A 510 3.79 -33.19 23.26
CA ILE A 510 2.86 -32.81 24.34
C ILE A 510 3.41 -31.71 25.26
N LEU A 511 4.71 -31.36 25.12
CA LEU A 511 5.35 -30.20 25.73
C LEU A 511 6.08 -29.39 24.65
N PRO A 512 5.79 -28.08 24.47
CA PRO A 512 6.18 -27.34 23.27
C PRO A 512 7.61 -26.79 23.28
N VAL A 513 8.32 -26.78 24.40
CA VAL A 513 9.66 -26.19 24.53
C VAL A 513 10.68 -27.28 24.86
N GLN A 514 11.62 -27.55 23.96
CA GLN A 514 12.75 -28.46 24.21
C GLN A 514 13.95 -27.68 24.79
N ALA A 515 14.51 -28.17 25.90
CA ALA A 515 15.82 -27.76 26.39
C ALA A 515 16.94 -28.41 25.57
N ALA A 516 18.14 -27.82 25.55
CA ALA A 516 19.28 -28.47 24.91
C ALA A 516 19.56 -29.86 25.53
N ASP A 517 19.76 -30.87 24.67
CA ASP A 517 19.97 -32.25 25.10
C ASP A 517 21.27 -32.39 25.91
N ASP A 518 21.17 -32.94 27.12
CA ASP A 518 22.30 -33.10 28.05
C ASP A 518 22.70 -34.58 28.14
N PRO A 519 23.95 -34.97 27.80
CA PRO A 519 24.43 -36.33 28.07
C PRO A 519 24.45 -36.70 29.57
N LYS A 520 24.29 -35.71 30.47
CA LYS A 520 24.13 -35.87 31.92
C LYS A 520 22.71 -35.57 32.40
N MET A 521 21.70 -35.63 31.51
CA MET A 521 20.30 -35.40 31.86
C MET A 521 19.85 -36.30 33.02
N THR A 522 19.03 -35.76 33.90
CA THR A 522 18.34 -36.47 34.98
C THR A 522 16.93 -35.91 35.10
N VAL A 523 16.01 -36.68 35.68
CA VAL A 523 14.65 -36.19 35.96
C VAL A 523 14.71 -34.92 36.84
N GLN A 524 15.66 -34.88 37.79
CA GLN A 524 15.86 -33.76 38.70
C GLN A 524 16.43 -32.50 38.01
N SER A 525 17.36 -32.65 37.06
CA SER A 525 17.87 -31.49 36.30
C SER A 525 16.82 -30.95 35.34
N CYS A 526 16.02 -31.82 34.70
CA CYS A 526 14.91 -31.39 33.85
C CYS A 526 13.83 -30.61 34.63
N VAL A 527 13.37 -31.13 35.78
CA VAL A 527 12.42 -30.42 36.66
C VAL A 527 12.97 -29.07 37.10
N ASN A 528 14.23 -29.02 37.55
CA ASN A 528 14.85 -27.76 37.99
C ASN A 528 14.99 -26.75 36.85
N TYR A 529 15.36 -27.19 35.65
CA TYR A 529 15.47 -26.33 34.47
C TYR A 529 14.12 -25.72 34.10
N CYS A 530 13.06 -26.54 33.98
CA CYS A 530 11.73 -26.03 33.65
C CYS A 530 11.17 -25.10 34.74
N ALA A 531 11.34 -25.44 36.01
CA ALA A 531 10.90 -24.61 37.13
C ALA A 531 11.64 -23.26 37.20
N ALA A 532 12.94 -23.24 36.91
CA ALA A 532 13.75 -22.01 36.87
C ALA A 532 13.36 -21.08 35.71
N ASN A 533 12.91 -21.64 34.58
CA ASN A 533 12.41 -20.89 33.43
C ASN A 533 10.91 -20.57 33.50
N GLY A 534 10.29 -20.71 34.68
CA GLY A 534 8.89 -20.30 34.92
C GLY A 534 7.81 -21.25 34.41
N TYR A 535 8.18 -22.44 33.95
CA TYR A 535 7.24 -23.49 33.54
C TYR A 535 6.68 -24.26 34.75
N THR A 536 5.50 -24.86 34.61
CA THR A 536 4.84 -25.67 35.66
C THR A 536 4.78 -27.16 35.35
N VAL A 537 5.21 -27.58 34.15
CA VAL A 537 5.31 -28.96 33.69
C VAL A 537 6.68 -29.20 33.04
N SER A 538 7.25 -30.37 33.28
CA SER A 538 8.51 -30.84 32.70
C SER A 538 8.38 -32.30 32.26
N GLY A 539 8.98 -32.67 31.15
CA GLY A 539 9.01 -34.03 30.63
C GLY A 539 10.40 -34.43 30.14
N SER A 540 10.92 -35.57 30.60
CA SER A 540 12.18 -36.12 30.11
C SER A 540 11.95 -37.26 29.13
N GLU A 541 12.71 -37.31 28.03
CA GLU A 541 12.64 -38.33 26.98
C GLU A 541 14.04 -38.77 26.51
N TYR A 542 14.10 -39.91 25.81
CA TYR A 542 15.24 -40.37 25.00
C TYR A 542 16.64 -40.15 25.61
N HIS A 543 16.84 -40.57 26.87
CA HIS A 543 18.13 -40.57 27.60
C HIS A 543 18.67 -39.17 27.98
N THR A 544 18.65 -38.22 27.06
CA THR A 544 19.30 -36.90 27.16
C THR A 544 18.35 -35.71 27.07
N GLN A 545 17.08 -35.92 26.68
CA GLN A 545 16.18 -34.83 26.29
C GLN A 545 15.31 -34.35 27.46
N CYS A 546 15.03 -33.05 27.51
CA CYS A 546 14.11 -32.43 28.45
C CYS A 546 13.21 -31.43 27.73
N PHE A 547 11.95 -31.40 28.14
CA PHE A 547 10.90 -30.57 27.58
C PHE A 547 10.14 -29.86 28.69
N CYS A 548 9.67 -28.64 28.44
CA CYS A 548 8.96 -27.80 29.39
C CYS A 548 7.63 -27.28 28.82
N GLY A 549 6.69 -26.96 29.70
CA GLY A 549 5.42 -26.35 29.35
C GLY A 549 4.61 -25.91 30.56
N ASN A 550 3.46 -25.28 30.33
CA ASN A 550 2.50 -24.91 31.40
C ASN A 550 1.21 -25.75 31.38
N ALA A 551 1.15 -26.74 30.49
CA ALA A 551 0.10 -27.73 30.32
C ALA A 551 0.67 -28.90 29.50
N ILE A 552 -0.07 -30.00 29.43
CA ILE A 552 0.08 -31.06 28.45
C ILE A 552 -0.76 -30.68 27.21
N TYR A 553 -0.16 -30.73 26.03
CA TYR A 553 -0.79 -30.37 24.75
C TYR A 553 -1.05 -31.63 23.89
N GLY A 554 -1.61 -31.45 22.70
CA GLY A 554 -1.75 -32.54 21.71
C GLY A 554 -2.67 -33.69 22.15
N GLY A 555 -3.54 -33.48 23.14
CA GLY A 555 -4.33 -34.56 23.73
C GLY A 555 -3.49 -35.63 24.42
N GLY A 556 -2.30 -35.29 24.92
CA GLY A 556 -1.43 -36.21 25.65
C GLY A 556 -2.15 -36.89 26.81
N VAL A 557 -1.96 -38.20 26.95
CA VAL A 557 -2.60 -39.04 27.97
C VAL A 557 -1.57 -39.83 28.76
N VAL A 558 -1.89 -40.17 30.01
CA VAL A 558 -1.14 -41.14 30.81
C VAL A 558 -1.07 -42.46 30.05
N ALA A 559 0.13 -43.03 29.90
CA ALA A 559 0.33 -44.29 29.19
C ALA A 559 -0.30 -45.45 29.96
N SER A 560 -1.06 -46.30 29.26
CA SER A 560 -1.70 -47.49 29.83
C SER A 560 -0.69 -48.51 30.39
N ASP A 561 0.50 -48.56 29.80
CA ASP A 561 1.68 -49.21 30.37
C ASP A 561 2.67 -48.15 30.87
N GLN A 562 2.78 -48.04 32.19
CA GLN A 562 3.73 -47.13 32.85
C GLN A 562 5.19 -47.58 32.71
N THR A 563 5.46 -48.85 32.36
CA THR A 563 6.81 -49.36 32.09
C THR A 563 7.32 -49.04 30.69
N SER A 564 6.49 -48.42 29.84
CA SER A 564 6.90 -47.93 28.52
C SER A 564 7.84 -46.70 28.57
N CYS A 565 7.98 -46.06 29.73
CA CYS A 565 9.08 -45.14 30.02
C CYS A 565 10.26 -45.91 30.63
N ASN A 566 11.03 -46.58 29.77
CA ASN A 566 12.11 -47.52 30.16
C ASN A 566 13.52 -47.11 29.70
N THR A 567 13.69 -45.94 29.08
CA THR A 567 15.02 -45.42 28.73
C THR A 567 15.69 -44.81 29.96
N PRO A 568 16.84 -45.33 30.44
CA PRO A 568 17.54 -44.75 31.58
C PRO A 568 18.04 -43.32 31.27
N CYS A 569 18.15 -42.45 32.27
CA CYS A 569 18.70 -41.10 32.10
C CYS A 569 20.23 -41.10 31.95
N GLY A 570 20.78 -40.22 31.10
CA GLY A 570 22.24 -40.13 30.83
C GLY A 570 23.11 -39.81 32.05
N GLY A 571 22.66 -38.89 32.90
CA GLY A 571 23.34 -38.54 34.15
C GLY A 571 23.03 -39.46 35.33
N ASN A 572 22.02 -40.31 35.23
CA ASN A 572 21.64 -41.24 36.29
C ASN A 572 20.84 -42.44 35.74
N SER A 573 21.52 -43.55 35.47
CA SER A 573 20.89 -44.77 34.95
C SER A 573 19.96 -45.49 35.92
N ALA A 574 19.83 -45.05 37.17
CA ALA A 574 18.80 -45.49 38.11
C ALA A 574 17.49 -44.67 38.03
N GLN A 575 17.43 -43.66 37.16
CA GLN A 575 16.22 -42.92 36.80
C GLN A 575 15.83 -43.24 35.35
N MET A 576 14.52 -43.21 35.04
CA MET A 576 14.02 -43.33 33.67
C MET A 576 13.68 -41.94 33.12
N CYS A 577 14.21 -41.64 31.94
CA CYS A 577 13.96 -40.44 31.16
C CYS A 577 13.15 -40.81 29.92
N GLY A 578 11.90 -41.20 30.14
CA GLY A 578 10.96 -41.52 29.07
C GLY A 578 11.27 -42.81 28.31
N GLY A 579 10.88 -42.84 27.04
CA GLY A 579 10.96 -43.98 26.13
C GLY A 579 10.60 -43.53 24.71
N GLY A 580 10.42 -44.47 23.78
CA GLY A 580 10.05 -44.13 22.40
C GLY A 580 8.64 -43.55 22.29
N ASN A 581 8.51 -42.25 22.02
CA ASN A 581 7.24 -41.50 22.04
C ASN A 581 6.58 -41.56 23.43
N ARG A 582 7.38 -41.39 24.48
CA ARG A 582 6.96 -41.56 25.89
C ARG A 582 7.72 -40.60 26.80
N MET A 583 7.07 -39.56 27.31
CA MET A 583 7.69 -38.66 28.28
C MET A 583 7.41 -39.12 29.72
N THR A 584 8.43 -39.05 30.58
CA THR A 584 8.24 -39.11 32.04
C THR A 584 7.93 -37.71 32.54
N ILE A 585 6.70 -37.47 32.99
CA ILE A 585 6.18 -36.13 33.32
C ILE A 585 6.27 -35.85 34.81
N TYR A 586 6.71 -34.64 35.16
CA TYR A 586 6.63 -34.04 36.48
C TYR A 586 5.97 -32.66 36.36
N SER A 587 5.18 -32.26 37.35
CA SER A 587 4.50 -30.96 37.34
C SER A 587 4.17 -30.43 38.73
N LYS A 588 3.94 -29.12 38.81
CA LYS A 588 3.52 -28.42 40.02
C LYS A 588 2.00 -28.58 40.25
N GLY A 589 1.63 -29.68 40.90
CA GLY A 589 0.23 -30.14 40.96
C GLY A 589 -0.20 -30.85 39.66
N THR A 590 -1.47 -31.28 39.60
CA THR A 590 -2.01 -31.98 38.42
C THR A 590 -1.94 -31.08 37.18
N PRO A 591 -1.29 -31.51 36.08
CA PRO A 591 -1.12 -30.67 34.90
C PRO A 591 -2.46 -30.53 34.17
N GLN A 592 -2.74 -29.34 33.64
CA GLN A 592 -3.88 -29.17 32.74
C GLN A 592 -3.59 -29.88 31.40
N THR A 593 -4.59 -30.54 30.84
CA THR A 593 -4.48 -31.29 29.58
C THR A 593 -5.35 -30.65 28.51
N TYR A 594 -4.74 -30.08 27.47
CA TYR A 594 -5.45 -29.62 26.29
C TYR A 594 -5.61 -30.76 25.28
N ALA A 595 -6.80 -30.84 24.69
CA ALA A 595 -7.07 -31.70 23.54
C ALA A 595 -6.14 -31.35 22.34
N PRO A 596 -6.07 -32.19 21.30
CA PRO A 596 -5.40 -31.81 20.06
C PRO A 596 -6.02 -30.51 19.50
N PRO A 597 -5.25 -29.65 18.82
CA PRO A 597 -5.80 -28.45 18.21
C PRO A 597 -6.97 -28.78 17.29
N ALA A 598 -8.01 -27.95 17.29
CA ALA A 598 -9.18 -28.12 16.42
C ALA A 598 -9.64 -26.77 15.84
N PRO A 599 -10.37 -26.73 14.71
CA PRO A 599 -10.99 -25.50 14.23
C PRO A 599 -12.00 -24.97 15.27
N GLN A 600 -12.02 -23.66 15.49
CA GLN A 600 -12.83 -23.07 16.57
C GLN A 600 -14.32 -22.99 16.17
N ARG A 601 -15.03 -24.12 16.33
CA ARG A 601 -16.43 -24.27 15.91
C ARG A 601 -17.47 -23.65 16.88
N SER A 602 -17.04 -23.03 17.98
CA SER A 602 -17.92 -22.37 18.95
C SER A 602 -17.17 -21.29 19.76
N GLY A 603 -17.90 -20.44 20.47
CA GLY A 603 -17.30 -19.30 21.21
C GLY A 603 -16.62 -18.29 20.28
N LEU A 604 -17.20 -18.06 19.10
CA LEU A 604 -16.74 -17.08 18.12
C LEU A 604 -17.33 -15.69 18.41
N ASN A 605 -16.63 -14.64 17.98
CA ASN A 605 -17.00 -13.26 18.25
C ASN A 605 -18.12 -12.80 17.29
N GLY A 606 -19.38 -12.99 17.71
CA GLY A 606 -20.56 -12.66 16.90
C GLY A 606 -21.05 -13.84 16.05
N SER A 607 -21.73 -13.53 14.95
CA SER A 607 -22.46 -14.51 14.13
C SER A 607 -21.58 -15.16 13.06
N TRP A 608 -20.47 -15.77 13.46
CA TRP A 608 -19.59 -16.51 12.56
C TRP A 608 -19.79 -18.03 12.68
N THR A 609 -19.68 -18.75 11.57
CA THR A 609 -19.61 -20.21 11.50
C THR A 609 -18.28 -20.65 10.90
N TYR A 610 -17.77 -21.82 11.30
CA TYR A 610 -16.62 -22.46 10.65
C TYR A 610 -17.11 -23.40 9.55
N GLU A 611 -16.58 -23.22 8.34
CA GLU A 611 -17.11 -23.84 7.12
C GLU A 611 -16.23 -24.98 6.60
N GLY A 612 -14.92 -24.92 6.85
CA GLY A 612 -13.99 -26.00 6.53
C GLY A 612 -12.59 -25.54 6.11
N CYS A 613 -11.75 -26.52 5.80
CA CYS A 613 -10.44 -26.31 5.19
C CYS A 613 -10.58 -26.09 3.66
N VAL A 614 -10.04 -24.99 3.15
CA VAL A 614 -10.15 -24.59 1.72
C VAL A 614 -8.77 -24.36 1.12
N THR A 615 -8.56 -24.75 -0.14
CA THR A 615 -7.31 -24.46 -0.86
C THR A 615 -7.04 -22.97 -1.05
N ASP A 616 -5.76 -22.60 -1.08
CA ASP A 616 -5.33 -21.23 -1.35
C ASP A 616 -4.23 -21.17 -2.43
N ASN A 617 -4.01 -19.97 -2.96
CA ASN A 617 -3.05 -19.64 -4.01
C ASN A 617 -3.21 -20.46 -5.31
N VAL A 618 -4.44 -20.87 -5.60
CA VAL A 618 -4.78 -21.69 -6.78
C VAL A 618 -4.44 -20.92 -8.06
N ASN A 619 -3.55 -21.48 -8.89
CA ASN A 619 -3.02 -20.82 -10.10
C ASN A 619 -2.44 -19.40 -9.83
N ASN A 620 -1.69 -19.24 -8.73
CA ASN A 620 -1.13 -17.95 -8.26
C ASN A 620 -2.19 -16.89 -7.90
N LYS A 621 -3.41 -17.32 -7.55
CA LYS A 621 -4.50 -16.45 -7.11
C LYS A 621 -4.92 -16.81 -5.69
N ARG A 622 -4.74 -15.88 -4.74
CA ARG A 622 -5.22 -16.06 -3.36
C ARG A 622 -6.75 -16.17 -3.34
N THR A 623 -7.27 -17.05 -2.49
CA THR A 623 -8.70 -17.32 -2.28
C THR A 623 -9.41 -16.12 -1.66
N PHE A 624 -8.75 -15.46 -0.71
CA PHE A 624 -9.15 -14.16 -0.17
C PHE A 624 -7.98 -13.20 -0.33
N ALA A 625 -8.22 -12.01 -0.89
CA ALA A 625 -7.15 -11.14 -1.41
C ALA A 625 -6.53 -10.19 -0.35
N THR A 626 -7.13 -10.05 0.84
CA THR A 626 -6.79 -8.98 1.78
C THR A 626 -6.13 -9.54 3.05
N GLN A 627 -4.80 -9.70 3.01
CA GLN A 627 -3.99 -10.29 4.08
C GLN A 627 -3.60 -9.30 5.19
N THR A 628 -3.74 -9.70 6.45
CA THR A 628 -3.18 -9.06 7.64
C THR A 628 -2.44 -10.09 8.48
N ILE A 629 -1.31 -9.75 9.12
CA ILE A 629 -0.50 -10.69 9.92
C ILE A 629 -0.58 -10.31 11.40
N PHE A 630 -0.96 -11.27 12.25
CA PHE A 630 -1.06 -11.11 13.71
C PHE A 630 0.06 -11.91 14.40
N ALA A 631 1.30 -11.43 14.22
CA ALA A 631 2.50 -12.10 14.70
C ALA A 631 2.42 -12.45 16.20
N GLY A 632 2.69 -13.71 16.54
CA GLY A 632 2.65 -14.25 17.92
C GLY A 632 1.30 -14.17 18.65
N THR A 633 0.25 -13.62 18.05
CA THR A 633 -0.99 -13.22 18.74
C THR A 633 -2.26 -13.69 18.04
N MET A 634 -2.16 -14.16 16.80
CA MET A 634 -3.26 -14.65 15.96
C MET A 634 -4.20 -15.63 16.67
N THR A 635 -5.50 -15.38 16.56
CA THR A 635 -6.59 -16.27 16.97
C THR A 635 -7.72 -16.19 15.95
N ALA A 636 -8.71 -17.11 16.04
CA ALA A 636 -9.95 -16.99 15.27
C ALA A 636 -10.61 -15.63 15.53
N GLY A 637 -10.98 -15.35 16.79
CA GLY A 637 -11.67 -14.11 17.18
C GLY A 637 -11.06 -12.83 16.64
N LEU A 638 -9.73 -12.65 16.76
CA LEU A 638 -9.04 -11.45 16.24
C LEU A 638 -9.18 -11.26 14.72
N CYS A 639 -9.09 -12.35 13.95
CA CYS A 639 -9.26 -12.29 12.50
C CYS A 639 -10.73 -12.01 12.12
N LEU A 640 -11.66 -12.68 12.80
CA LEU A 640 -13.10 -12.50 12.59
C LEU A 640 -13.57 -11.07 12.91
N ASP A 641 -13.09 -10.50 14.01
CA ASP A 641 -13.36 -9.10 14.39
C ASP A 641 -12.76 -8.12 13.37
N ALA A 642 -11.54 -8.37 12.88
CA ALA A 642 -10.89 -7.55 11.88
C ALA A 642 -11.64 -7.57 10.53
N CYS A 643 -12.04 -8.75 10.05
CA CYS A 643 -12.82 -8.88 8.82
C CYS A 643 -14.24 -8.28 8.98
N ALA A 644 -14.93 -8.55 10.09
CA ALA A 644 -16.25 -7.99 10.36
C ALA A 644 -16.22 -6.46 10.44
N LYS A 645 -15.23 -5.88 11.12
CA LYS A 645 -15.05 -4.42 11.26
C LYS A 645 -14.93 -3.71 9.91
N PHE A 646 -14.31 -4.34 8.91
CA PHE A 646 -14.20 -3.80 7.55
C PHE A 646 -15.28 -4.31 6.60
N GLY A 647 -16.30 -5.03 7.09
CA GLY A 647 -17.47 -5.46 6.33
C GLY A 647 -17.24 -6.65 5.40
N TYR A 648 -16.21 -7.46 5.63
CA TYR A 648 -15.96 -8.71 4.89
C TYR A 648 -16.77 -9.86 5.50
N MET A 649 -17.55 -10.58 4.69
CA MET A 649 -18.42 -11.67 5.16
C MET A 649 -17.74 -13.06 5.17
N ALA A 650 -16.46 -13.14 4.78
CA ALA A 650 -15.63 -14.33 4.95
C ALA A 650 -14.24 -13.99 5.53
N ALA A 651 -13.72 -14.91 6.33
CA ALA A 651 -12.36 -14.91 6.84
C ALA A 651 -11.69 -16.26 6.56
N GLY A 652 -10.41 -16.24 6.17
CA GLY A 652 -9.56 -17.40 6.00
C GLY A 652 -8.29 -17.23 6.82
N LEU A 653 -7.90 -18.28 7.56
CA LEU A 653 -6.76 -18.23 8.48
C LEU A 653 -5.68 -19.20 8.01
N GLU A 654 -4.44 -18.76 7.89
CA GLU A 654 -3.32 -19.53 7.32
C GLU A 654 -2.01 -19.39 8.14
N TYR A 655 -1.09 -20.36 7.98
CA TYR A 655 0.23 -20.43 8.60
C TYR A 655 0.30 -20.11 10.12
N GLY A 656 -0.80 -20.30 10.86
CA GLY A 656 -0.88 -20.02 12.29
C GLY A 656 -0.91 -18.54 12.67
N GLN A 657 -0.62 -17.61 11.74
CA GLN A 657 -0.37 -16.18 12.01
C GLN A 657 -1.04 -15.22 11.02
N GLU A 658 -1.60 -15.72 9.92
CA GLU A 658 -2.11 -14.90 8.83
C GLU A 658 -3.64 -14.91 8.80
N CYS A 659 -4.22 -13.72 8.67
CA CYS A 659 -5.65 -13.48 8.53
C CYS A 659 -5.94 -12.93 7.13
N TYR A 660 -6.86 -13.55 6.40
CA TYR A 660 -7.29 -13.11 5.09
C TYR A 660 -8.78 -12.78 5.10
N CYS A 661 -9.12 -11.54 4.73
CA CYS A 661 -10.51 -11.12 4.61
C CYS A 661 -10.98 -11.12 3.15
N GLY A 662 -12.23 -11.55 2.95
CA GLY A 662 -12.91 -11.61 1.66
C GLY A 662 -14.41 -11.87 1.83
N ASP A 663 -15.06 -12.37 0.79
CA ASP A 663 -16.48 -12.72 0.79
C ASP A 663 -16.66 -14.14 0.22
N PRO A 664 -17.68 -14.92 0.61
CA PRO A 664 -17.76 -16.36 0.30
C PRO A 664 -17.66 -16.70 -1.21
N ALA A 665 -18.16 -15.81 -2.08
CA ALA A 665 -18.08 -15.92 -3.54
C ALA A 665 -16.64 -15.88 -4.09
N ASN A 666 -15.66 -15.40 -3.31
CA ASN A 666 -14.26 -15.37 -3.74
C ASN A 666 -13.66 -16.79 -3.88
N ILE A 667 -14.13 -17.78 -3.11
CA ILE A 667 -13.69 -19.19 -3.24
C ILE A 667 -13.94 -19.70 -4.66
N VAL A 668 -15.18 -19.58 -5.14
CA VAL A 668 -15.56 -19.95 -6.52
C VAL A 668 -14.82 -19.09 -7.53
N THR A 669 -14.65 -17.79 -7.26
CA THR A 669 -13.97 -16.84 -8.16
C THR A 669 -12.46 -17.12 -8.27
N ALA A 670 -11.84 -17.72 -7.26
CA ALA A 670 -10.44 -18.15 -7.26
C ALA A 670 -10.22 -19.53 -7.88
N GLY A 671 -11.29 -20.34 -8.04
CA GLY A 671 -11.18 -21.76 -8.38
C GLY A 671 -10.77 -22.63 -7.19
N ALA A 672 -10.93 -22.10 -5.97
CA ALA A 672 -10.60 -22.79 -4.73
C ALA A 672 -11.68 -23.80 -4.33
N THR A 673 -11.27 -24.79 -3.55
CA THR A 673 -12.05 -25.98 -3.21
C THR A 673 -11.87 -26.37 -1.74
N PHE A 674 -12.94 -26.86 -1.14
CA PHE A 674 -12.88 -27.53 0.16
C PHE A 674 -12.07 -28.83 0.06
N VAL A 675 -11.28 -29.11 1.08
CA VAL A 675 -10.39 -30.28 1.20
C VAL A 675 -10.56 -30.93 2.57
N ASP A 676 -9.94 -32.09 2.78
CA ASP A 676 -9.96 -32.77 4.07
C ASP A 676 -9.44 -31.85 5.20
N GLU A 677 -10.17 -31.85 6.32
CA GLU A 677 -9.86 -31.06 7.52
C GLU A 677 -8.42 -31.31 8.01
N SER A 678 -7.88 -32.52 7.83
CA SER A 678 -6.51 -32.86 8.26
C SER A 678 -5.42 -32.05 7.55
N ARG A 679 -5.73 -31.37 6.43
CA ARG A 679 -4.78 -30.45 5.78
C ARG A 679 -4.61 -29.16 6.57
N CYS A 680 -5.67 -28.67 7.22
CA CYS A 680 -5.59 -27.55 8.13
C CYS A 680 -5.13 -28.07 9.49
N SER A 681 -3.82 -27.99 9.73
CA SER A 681 -3.12 -28.67 10.83
C SER A 681 -2.20 -27.74 11.63
N ILE A 682 -2.10 -26.46 11.28
CA ILE A 682 -1.25 -25.48 11.96
C ILE A 682 -2.07 -24.79 13.06
N SER A 683 -1.56 -24.79 14.29
CA SER A 683 -2.20 -24.11 15.43
C SER A 683 -2.07 -22.58 15.34
N CYS A 684 -3.07 -21.87 15.86
CA CYS A 684 -3.03 -20.41 15.97
C CYS A 684 -1.95 -19.95 16.98
N ALA A 685 -1.10 -19.00 16.60
CA ALA A 685 0.02 -18.55 17.44
C ALA A 685 -0.41 -17.96 18.79
N GLY A 686 -1.53 -17.25 18.84
CA GLY A 686 -2.13 -16.74 20.08
C GLY A 686 -3.11 -17.70 20.76
N ASN A 687 -3.42 -18.86 20.17
CA ASN A 687 -4.25 -19.91 20.78
C ASN A 687 -3.85 -21.31 20.30
N ALA A 688 -2.98 -21.96 21.06
CA ALA A 688 -2.48 -23.32 20.76
C ALA A 688 -3.57 -24.42 20.73
N THR A 689 -4.81 -24.15 21.14
CA THR A 689 -5.94 -25.11 21.03
C THR A 689 -6.78 -24.92 19.75
N GLY A 690 -6.60 -23.81 19.05
CA GLY A 690 -7.29 -23.49 17.80
C GLY A 690 -6.43 -23.78 16.57
N ILE A 691 -7.06 -24.17 15.46
CA ILE A 691 -6.39 -24.30 14.14
C ILE A 691 -6.57 -23.02 13.31
N CYS A 692 -5.48 -22.61 12.68
CA CYS A 692 -5.33 -21.45 11.80
C CYS A 692 -4.67 -21.90 10.47
N GLY A 693 -5.37 -22.76 9.73
CA GLY A 693 -4.98 -23.23 8.40
C GLY A 693 -3.89 -24.29 8.36
N GLY A 694 -3.18 -24.34 7.23
CA GLY A 694 -2.15 -25.32 6.90
C GLY A 694 -1.26 -24.81 5.77
N LEU A 695 -0.55 -25.71 5.09
CA LEU A 695 0.28 -25.35 3.93
C LEU A 695 -0.59 -25.24 2.66
N ALA A 696 -0.69 -24.02 2.12
CA ALA A 696 -1.54 -23.65 0.97
C ALA A 696 -3.03 -24.02 1.18
N VAL A 697 -3.49 -23.95 2.42
CA VAL A 697 -4.89 -24.19 2.81
C VAL A 697 -5.28 -23.33 4.01
N MET A 698 -6.43 -22.68 3.91
CA MET A 698 -6.96 -21.81 4.95
C MET A 698 -8.12 -22.45 5.71
N SER A 699 -8.16 -22.24 7.02
CA SER A 699 -9.34 -22.52 7.85
C SER A 699 -10.35 -21.39 7.62
N THR A 700 -11.51 -21.70 7.02
CA THR A 700 -12.48 -20.68 6.59
C THR A 700 -13.68 -20.55 7.53
N TYR A 701 -14.13 -19.31 7.69
CA TYR A 701 -15.27 -18.93 8.51
C TYR A 701 -16.14 -17.93 7.73
N PHE A 702 -17.46 -18.08 7.74
CA PHE A 702 -18.41 -17.14 7.11
C PHE A 702 -19.31 -16.45 8.15
N TRP A 703 -19.74 -15.24 7.82
CA TRP A 703 -20.74 -14.50 8.59
C TRP A 703 -22.16 -14.98 8.26
N THR A 704 -22.92 -15.34 9.29
CA THR A 704 -24.30 -15.86 9.20
C THR A 704 -25.32 -14.96 9.93
N GLY A 705 -24.87 -13.82 10.46
CA GLY A 705 -25.74 -12.79 11.04
C GLY A 705 -26.42 -11.91 9.98
N PRO A 706 -27.05 -10.79 10.39
CA PRO A 706 -27.50 -9.76 9.47
C PRO A 706 -26.35 -9.30 8.58
N ALA A 707 -26.54 -9.30 7.26
CA ALA A 707 -25.45 -9.09 6.29
C ALA A 707 -24.70 -7.77 6.53
N LEU A 708 -23.36 -7.83 6.57
CA LEU A 708 -22.50 -6.68 6.86
C LEU A 708 -22.56 -5.60 5.75
N TYR A 709 -22.92 -6.00 4.54
CA TYR A 709 -23.35 -5.13 3.46
C TYR A 709 -24.46 -5.81 2.66
N ASN A 710 -25.25 -5.01 1.96
CA ASN A 710 -26.30 -5.46 1.06
C ASN A 710 -26.41 -4.46 -0.11
N TRP A 711 -25.68 -4.74 -1.19
CA TRP A 711 -25.67 -3.87 -2.37
C TRP A 711 -26.86 -4.18 -3.28
N THR A 712 -27.66 -3.16 -3.58
CA THR A 712 -28.71 -3.27 -4.60
C THR A 712 -28.09 -3.10 -5.98
N TYR A 713 -28.46 -3.93 -6.95
CA TYR A 713 -28.06 -3.77 -8.36
C TYR A 713 -29.27 -3.31 -9.17
N ALA A 714 -29.29 -2.05 -9.57
CA ALA A 714 -30.42 -1.48 -10.30
C ALA A 714 -30.33 -1.79 -11.80
N THR A 715 -31.48 -1.79 -12.49
CA THR A 715 -31.57 -2.07 -13.93
C THR A 715 -32.64 -1.22 -14.60
N GLY A 716 -32.48 -0.93 -15.90
CA GLY A 716 -33.40 -0.04 -16.62
C GLY A 716 -33.40 1.36 -16.01
N ASN A 717 -34.58 1.99 -15.94
CA ASN A 717 -34.73 3.37 -15.45
C ASN A 717 -34.25 3.55 -14.00
N ASP A 718 -34.32 2.51 -13.17
CA ASP A 718 -33.85 2.54 -11.77
C ASP A 718 -32.32 2.63 -11.67
N ALA A 719 -31.59 2.32 -12.74
CA ALA A 719 -30.12 2.46 -12.81
C ALA A 719 -29.67 3.86 -13.24
N GLY A 720 -30.59 4.74 -13.64
CA GLY A 720 -30.27 5.98 -14.36
C GLY A 720 -29.77 5.73 -15.79
N SER A 721 -29.37 6.79 -16.50
CA SER A 721 -28.73 6.72 -17.81
C SER A 721 -27.46 7.58 -17.87
N TYR A 722 -26.47 7.13 -18.63
CA TYR A 722 -25.36 7.96 -19.10
C TYR A 722 -25.64 8.37 -20.55
N ASP A 723 -25.74 9.67 -20.79
CA ASP A 723 -26.00 10.26 -22.09
C ASP A 723 -24.83 11.16 -22.51
N LEU A 724 -24.35 11.03 -23.75
CA LEU A 724 -23.35 11.96 -24.32
C LEU A 724 -24.03 13.32 -24.53
N PHE A 725 -23.65 14.31 -23.72
CA PHE A 725 -24.36 15.58 -23.65
C PHE A 725 -23.86 16.58 -24.70
N ILE A 726 -22.54 16.79 -24.76
CA ILE A 726 -21.91 17.68 -25.75
C ILE A 726 -20.41 17.35 -25.89
N GLY A 727 -19.82 17.66 -27.05
CA GLY A 727 -18.36 17.70 -27.20
C GLY A 727 -17.77 18.96 -26.54
N GLY A 728 -16.67 18.82 -25.80
CA GLY A 728 -16.00 19.93 -25.15
C GLY A 728 -15.12 20.78 -26.06
N LYS A 729 -14.82 22.00 -25.59
CA LYS A 729 -13.79 22.89 -26.14
C LYS A 729 -12.42 22.72 -25.47
N CYS A 730 -12.42 22.19 -24.25
CA CYS A 730 -11.30 22.03 -23.33
C CYS A 730 -11.47 20.73 -22.53
N ILE A 731 -10.44 20.34 -21.80
CA ILE A 731 -10.51 19.38 -20.69
C ILE A 731 -10.67 20.19 -19.39
N PRO A 732 -11.85 20.21 -18.75
CA PRO A 732 -12.03 20.96 -17.52
C PRO A 732 -11.34 20.29 -16.35
N LEU A 733 -10.47 21.06 -15.69
CA LEU A 733 -9.81 20.73 -14.42
C LEU A 733 -10.62 21.24 -13.23
N MET A 734 -11.58 22.12 -13.49
CA MET A 734 -12.54 22.64 -12.53
C MET A 734 -13.85 22.95 -13.25
N THR A 735 -14.98 22.59 -12.63
CA THR A 735 -16.33 22.80 -13.20
C THR A 735 -17.26 23.38 -12.14
N MET A 736 -17.96 24.47 -12.49
CA MET A 736 -18.85 25.21 -11.58
C MET A 736 -20.11 25.70 -12.30
N GLU A 737 -21.31 25.34 -11.82
CA GLU A 737 -22.53 26.00 -12.28
C GLU A 737 -22.65 27.42 -11.70
N THR A 738 -23.09 28.35 -12.53
CA THR A 738 -23.33 29.76 -12.17
C THR A 738 -24.77 29.97 -11.72
N ILE A 739 -25.03 31.05 -10.97
CA ILE A 739 -26.40 31.46 -10.61
C ILE A 739 -27.29 31.86 -11.82
N LYS A 740 -26.78 31.77 -13.04
CA LYS A 740 -27.50 32.02 -14.31
C LYS A 740 -27.87 30.73 -15.06
N GLY A 741 -27.57 29.55 -14.49
CA GLY A 741 -27.82 28.24 -15.12
C GLY A 741 -26.84 27.89 -16.25
N LYS A 742 -25.71 28.61 -16.36
CA LYS A 742 -24.59 28.30 -17.24
C LYS A 742 -23.47 27.64 -16.44
N VAL A 743 -22.64 26.80 -17.07
CA VAL A 743 -21.55 26.09 -16.41
C VAL A 743 -20.20 26.64 -16.87
N THR A 744 -19.35 27.04 -15.93
CA THR A 744 -17.97 27.46 -16.20
C THR A 744 -17.04 26.25 -16.17
N PHE A 745 -16.22 26.11 -17.20
CA PHE A 745 -15.18 25.09 -17.39
C PHE A 745 -13.83 25.81 -17.38
N LEU A 746 -12.87 25.37 -16.56
CA LEU A 746 -11.53 25.95 -16.49
C LEU A 746 -10.43 24.93 -16.85
N GLU A 747 -9.41 25.36 -17.58
CA GLU A 747 -8.30 24.55 -18.10
C GLU A 747 -6.94 25.27 -17.91
N LYS A 748 -5.83 24.52 -18.04
CA LYS A 748 -4.45 25.03 -18.09
C LYS A 748 -4.33 26.22 -19.06
N TRP A 749 -3.80 27.36 -18.63
CA TRP A 749 -3.54 28.54 -19.49
C TRP A 749 -2.05 28.78 -19.68
N GLY A 750 -1.61 28.93 -20.94
CA GLY A 750 -0.20 29.05 -21.30
C GLY A 750 0.60 27.73 -21.23
N THR A 751 0.17 26.77 -20.40
CA THR A 751 0.73 25.41 -20.31
C THR A 751 -0.17 24.32 -20.91
N GLY A 752 -1.41 24.67 -21.26
CA GLY A 752 -2.38 23.80 -21.91
C GLY A 752 -2.20 23.65 -23.44
N PRO A 753 -3.21 23.10 -24.13
CA PRO A 753 -3.22 22.98 -25.59
C PRO A 753 -2.97 24.33 -26.29
N PRO A 754 -2.22 24.37 -27.41
CA PRO A 754 -1.97 25.62 -28.13
C PRO A 754 -3.27 26.31 -28.54
N ASN A 755 -3.39 27.59 -28.18
CA ASN A 755 -4.59 28.45 -28.35
C ASN A 755 -5.80 28.10 -27.45
N SER A 756 -5.66 27.28 -26.41
CA SER A 756 -6.65 27.27 -25.32
C SER A 756 -6.68 28.64 -24.64
N THR A 757 -7.87 29.09 -24.25
CA THR A 757 -8.08 30.36 -23.51
C THR A 757 -8.12 30.14 -21.99
N GLY A 758 -8.01 28.90 -21.52
CA GLY A 758 -8.04 28.51 -20.11
C GLY A 758 -9.40 28.62 -19.41
N ALA A 759 -10.41 29.21 -20.05
CA ALA A 759 -11.76 29.33 -19.49
C ALA A 759 -12.84 29.29 -20.58
N TYR A 760 -13.93 28.59 -20.31
CA TYR A 760 -15.05 28.42 -21.23
C TYR A 760 -16.37 28.44 -20.45
N GLU A 761 -17.43 28.99 -21.07
CA GLU A 761 -18.80 28.98 -20.57
C GLU A 761 -19.64 28.06 -21.46
N LEU A 762 -20.33 27.11 -20.84
CA LEU A 762 -21.33 26.25 -21.45
C LEU A 762 -22.74 26.73 -21.06
N ASP A 763 -23.62 26.92 -22.04
CA ASP A 763 -25.06 27.05 -21.83
C ASP A 763 -25.76 25.69 -22.06
N PRO A 764 -26.22 25.00 -20.99
CA PRO A 764 -26.85 23.68 -21.11
C PRO A 764 -28.14 23.66 -21.93
N VAL A 765 -28.81 24.80 -22.12
CA VAL A 765 -30.07 24.88 -22.89
C VAL A 765 -29.83 24.98 -24.40
N LEU A 766 -28.60 25.31 -24.81
CA LEU A 766 -28.19 25.35 -26.22
C LEU A 766 -27.48 24.06 -26.68
N ALA A 767 -27.20 23.13 -25.77
CA ALA A 767 -26.64 21.82 -26.10
C ALA A 767 -27.63 20.98 -26.95
N PRO A 768 -27.17 20.15 -27.90
CA PRO A 768 -25.76 19.83 -28.21
C PRO A 768 -25.13 20.73 -29.30
N ASP A 769 -25.66 21.93 -29.59
CA ASP A 769 -25.12 22.78 -30.65
C ASP A 769 -23.78 23.43 -30.24
N LEU A 770 -22.68 22.78 -30.63
CA LEU A 770 -21.31 23.18 -30.38
C LEU A 770 -20.98 24.64 -30.75
N ASN A 771 -21.71 25.24 -31.68
CA ASN A 771 -21.46 26.61 -32.16
C ASN A 771 -22.28 27.67 -31.40
N LYS A 772 -23.22 27.26 -30.55
CA LYS A 772 -24.06 28.16 -29.74
C LYS A 772 -23.89 27.94 -28.24
N ALA A 773 -23.71 26.69 -27.81
CA ALA A 773 -23.62 26.33 -26.41
C ALA A 773 -22.31 26.77 -25.75
N TRP A 774 -21.22 26.86 -26.50
CA TRP A 774 -19.91 27.28 -25.99
C TRP A 774 -19.63 28.75 -26.24
N ARG A 775 -19.17 29.45 -25.20
CA ARG A 775 -18.55 30.77 -25.26
C ARG A 775 -17.14 30.71 -24.66
N GLU A 776 -16.20 31.39 -25.29
CA GLU A 776 -14.80 31.43 -24.85
C GLU A 776 -14.61 32.58 -23.83
N MET A 777 -13.75 32.34 -22.83
CA MET A 777 -13.40 33.25 -21.73
C MET A 777 -11.88 33.19 -21.49
N HIS A 778 -11.30 34.16 -20.80
CA HIS A 778 -9.86 34.35 -20.70
C HIS A 778 -9.39 34.61 -19.26
N VAL A 779 -8.59 33.69 -18.73
CA VAL A 779 -7.79 33.93 -17.50
C VAL A 779 -6.45 34.57 -17.87
N LYS A 780 -5.79 35.28 -16.94
CA LYS A 780 -4.50 35.94 -17.24
C LYS A 780 -3.31 35.09 -16.82
N THR A 781 -3.42 34.40 -15.69
CA THR A 781 -2.42 33.44 -15.21
C THR A 781 -3.02 32.03 -15.05
N ASP A 782 -2.16 31.02 -15.03
CA ASP A 782 -2.55 29.62 -15.14
C ASP A 782 -3.31 29.10 -13.90
N ILE A 783 -4.55 28.66 -14.10
CA ILE A 783 -5.44 28.18 -13.03
C ILE A 783 -5.18 26.72 -12.64
N PHE A 784 -4.29 26.00 -13.33
CA PHE A 784 -4.08 24.58 -13.05
C PHE A 784 -3.75 24.36 -11.55
N CYS A 785 -4.43 23.40 -10.91
CA CYS A 785 -4.27 23.04 -9.49
C CYS A 785 -4.72 24.12 -8.47
N SER A 786 -5.82 24.81 -8.75
CA SER A 786 -6.41 25.87 -7.90
C SER A 786 -7.68 25.44 -7.16
N ALA A 787 -8.04 26.15 -6.09
CA ALA A 787 -9.35 26.03 -5.43
C ALA A 787 -10.41 26.90 -6.12
N GLY A 788 -11.68 26.52 -6.00
CA GLY A 788 -12.82 27.26 -6.56
C GLY A 788 -14.00 27.39 -5.59
N LEU A 789 -14.70 28.52 -5.64
CA LEU A 789 -15.89 28.80 -4.81
C LEU A 789 -16.89 29.72 -5.53
N THR A 790 -18.18 29.59 -5.21
CA THR A 790 -19.18 30.62 -5.52
C THR A 790 -19.37 31.55 -4.31
N LEU A 791 -19.14 32.85 -4.50
CA LEU A 791 -19.18 33.85 -3.43
C LEU A 791 -20.60 34.20 -2.99
N PRO A 792 -20.80 34.59 -1.71
CA PRO A 792 -22.11 34.97 -1.16
C PRO A 792 -22.63 36.34 -1.62
N ASP A 793 -21.98 37.05 -2.54
CA ASP A 793 -22.42 38.36 -3.02
C ASP A 793 -23.64 38.29 -3.97
N LYS A 794 -24.25 39.44 -4.27
CA LYS A 794 -25.51 39.54 -5.02
C LYS A 794 -25.48 39.02 -6.47
N ASN A 795 -24.30 38.86 -7.07
CA ASN A 795 -24.18 38.28 -8.41
C ASN A 795 -23.71 36.83 -8.40
N GLY A 796 -23.43 36.24 -7.23
CA GLY A 796 -22.90 34.89 -7.11
C GLY A 796 -21.61 34.74 -7.90
N ARG A 797 -20.69 35.71 -7.77
CA ARG A 797 -19.40 35.68 -8.47
C ARG A 797 -18.65 34.39 -8.16
N GLN A 798 -18.06 33.77 -9.17
CA GLN A 798 -17.18 32.62 -8.97
C GLN A 798 -15.77 33.14 -8.68
N MET A 799 -15.10 32.53 -7.72
CA MET A 799 -13.72 32.81 -7.32
C MET A 799 -12.85 31.59 -7.62
N ASN A 800 -11.64 31.84 -8.08
CA ASN A 800 -10.61 30.85 -8.33
C ASN A 800 -9.29 31.30 -7.65
N ILE A 801 -8.61 30.38 -6.95
CA ILE A 801 -7.56 30.70 -5.96
C ILE A 801 -6.35 29.77 -6.09
N GLY A 802 -5.15 30.32 -6.23
CA GLY A 802 -3.92 29.55 -6.46
C GLY A 802 -3.71 29.24 -7.94
N GLY A 803 -2.74 28.38 -8.26
CA GLY A 803 -2.41 28.07 -9.66
C GLY A 803 -1.06 27.35 -9.83
N TRP A 804 -0.66 27.17 -11.09
CA TRP A 804 0.42 26.25 -11.49
C TRP A 804 1.81 26.54 -10.89
N SER A 805 2.35 27.72 -11.17
CA SER A 805 3.73 28.12 -10.82
C SER A 805 3.94 29.64 -10.93
N GLY A 806 4.96 30.17 -10.24
CA GLY A 806 5.25 31.60 -10.21
C GLY A 806 4.07 32.43 -9.72
N ASP A 807 3.81 33.59 -10.34
CA ASP A 807 2.72 34.51 -9.97
C ASP A 807 1.34 33.84 -9.93
N SER A 808 1.11 32.80 -10.76
CA SER A 808 -0.17 32.10 -10.79
C SER A 808 -0.52 31.38 -9.49
N THR A 809 0.49 30.94 -8.72
CA THR A 809 0.30 30.34 -7.38
C THR A 809 -0.28 31.35 -6.38
N TYR A 810 -0.05 32.65 -6.58
CA TYR A 810 -0.61 33.72 -5.74
C TYR A 810 -1.96 34.23 -6.26
N GLY A 811 -2.43 33.75 -7.42
CA GLY A 811 -3.56 34.30 -8.14
C GLY A 811 -4.89 34.19 -7.39
N VAL A 812 -5.66 35.28 -7.44
CA VAL A 812 -7.06 35.32 -6.99
C VAL A 812 -7.88 35.96 -8.12
N ARG A 813 -8.74 35.15 -8.75
CA ARG A 813 -9.45 35.49 -9.98
C ARG A 813 -10.94 35.47 -9.71
N LEU A 814 -11.68 36.41 -10.29
CA LEU A 814 -13.11 36.59 -10.07
C LEU A 814 -13.88 36.62 -11.39
N TYR A 815 -14.87 35.75 -11.54
CA TYR A 815 -15.84 35.81 -12.64
C TYR A 815 -17.18 36.33 -12.14
N ASN A 816 -17.82 37.21 -12.92
CA ASN A 816 -19.13 37.78 -12.61
C ASN A 816 -20.18 37.26 -13.62
N PRO A 817 -20.99 36.25 -13.27
CA PRO A 817 -21.95 35.63 -14.18
C PRO A 817 -22.95 36.61 -14.81
N SER A 818 -23.15 36.48 -16.12
CA SER A 818 -24.04 37.32 -16.91
C SER A 818 -24.85 36.53 -17.94
N GLY A 819 -25.70 37.21 -18.70
CA GLY A 819 -26.66 36.57 -19.60
C GLY A 819 -27.76 35.80 -18.85
N SER A 820 -28.36 34.84 -19.55
CA SER A 820 -29.45 33.97 -19.09
C SER A 820 -29.43 32.67 -19.90
N PRO A 821 -30.24 31.64 -19.55
CA PRO A 821 -30.36 30.46 -20.40
C PRO A 821 -30.75 30.82 -21.84
N GLY A 822 -30.03 30.29 -22.82
CA GLY A 822 -30.20 30.61 -24.24
C GLY A 822 -29.62 31.96 -24.70
N VAL A 823 -29.02 32.75 -23.81
CA VAL A 823 -28.44 34.08 -24.11
C VAL A 823 -27.04 34.20 -23.50
N ASN A 824 -26.02 34.24 -24.35
CA ASN A 824 -24.60 34.23 -23.95
C ASN A 824 -24.24 35.27 -22.87
N GLY A 825 -23.32 34.92 -21.97
CA GLY A 825 -22.68 35.88 -21.10
C GLY A 825 -21.87 36.92 -21.89
N THR A 826 -21.68 38.10 -21.30
CA THR A 826 -20.92 39.23 -21.86
C THR A 826 -19.74 39.65 -20.97
N THR A 827 -19.51 38.91 -19.89
CA THR A 827 -18.45 39.13 -18.89
C THR A 827 -17.35 38.07 -19.02
N ASP A 828 -16.18 38.39 -18.48
CA ASP A 828 -15.00 37.52 -18.51
C ASP A 828 -14.34 37.47 -17.11
N TRP A 829 -13.32 36.64 -16.94
CA TRP A 829 -12.56 36.53 -15.68
C TRP A 829 -11.73 37.80 -15.42
N GLN A 830 -11.75 38.23 -14.15
CA GLN A 830 -11.08 39.43 -13.66
C GLN A 830 -9.96 39.05 -12.71
N GLU A 831 -8.76 39.56 -12.99
CA GLU A 831 -7.52 39.27 -12.28
C GLU A 831 -6.63 40.52 -12.32
N ASP A 832 -6.00 40.87 -11.21
CA ASP A 832 -5.17 42.07 -11.04
C ASP A 832 -4.05 41.75 -10.05
N PRO A 833 -2.75 41.97 -10.36
CA PRO A 833 -1.64 41.64 -9.46
C PRO A 833 -1.66 42.33 -8.08
N SER A 834 -2.50 43.35 -7.89
CA SER A 834 -2.72 43.98 -6.58
C SER A 834 -3.63 43.18 -5.65
N LEU A 835 -4.49 42.30 -6.18
CA LEU A 835 -5.21 41.30 -5.40
C LEU A 835 -4.53 39.93 -5.59
N LYS A 836 -3.90 39.45 -4.52
CA LYS A 836 -3.24 38.14 -4.49
C LYS A 836 -3.21 37.56 -3.08
N LEU A 837 -2.91 36.26 -2.99
CA LEU A 837 -2.60 35.59 -1.72
C LEU A 837 -1.33 36.16 -1.07
N GLN A 838 -1.17 35.92 0.23
CA GLN A 838 0.05 36.19 0.98
C GLN A 838 1.11 35.10 0.77
N GLN A 839 0.69 33.85 0.55
CA GLN A 839 1.56 32.74 0.12
C GLN A 839 1.07 32.15 -1.20
N GLY A 840 1.99 31.76 -2.08
CA GLY A 840 1.65 31.03 -3.30
C GLY A 840 1.19 29.62 -2.96
N ARG A 841 0.14 29.11 -3.64
CA ARG A 841 -0.45 27.80 -3.38
C ARG A 841 -0.81 27.03 -4.65
N TRP A 842 -0.46 25.75 -4.63
CA TRP A 842 -0.80 24.69 -5.58
C TRP A 842 -1.53 23.58 -4.81
N TYR A 843 -2.70 23.11 -5.25
CA TYR A 843 -3.63 22.26 -4.47
C TYR A 843 -4.08 22.80 -3.08
N PRO A 844 -4.41 24.11 -2.92
CA PRO A 844 -5.08 24.58 -1.71
C PRO A 844 -6.54 24.10 -1.64
N SER A 845 -7.09 24.03 -0.44
CA SER A 845 -8.56 24.04 -0.26
C SER A 845 -9.05 25.44 0.11
N ALA A 846 -10.31 25.73 -0.22
CA ALA A 846 -10.97 26.98 0.15
C ALA A 846 -12.37 26.73 0.77
N LEU A 847 -12.78 27.60 1.68
CA LEU A 847 -14.06 27.50 2.40
C LEU A 847 -14.70 28.89 2.62
N VAL A 848 -15.98 29.04 2.29
CA VAL A 848 -16.79 30.16 2.81
C VAL A 848 -17.10 29.89 4.28
N MET A 849 -16.51 30.69 5.17
CA MET A 849 -16.68 30.59 6.61
C MET A 849 -18.07 31.07 7.07
N ALA A 850 -18.46 30.75 8.31
CA ALA A 850 -19.75 31.15 8.89
C ALA A 850 -19.97 32.68 8.98
N ASN A 851 -18.89 33.47 9.03
CA ASN A 851 -18.90 34.94 8.97
C ASN A 851 -18.85 35.49 7.52
N GLY A 852 -18.89 34.63 6.51
CA GLY A 852 -18.83 34.98 5.09
C GLY A 852 -17.43 35.20 4.50
N SER A 853 -16.35 35.23 5.29
CA SER A 853 -14.99 35.37 4.73
C SER A 853 -14.49 34.07 4.13
N ILE A 854 -13.53 34.15 3.21
CA ILE A 854 -12.95 32.96 2.55
C ILE A 854 -11.70 32.51 3.31
N MET A 855 -11.73 31.32 3.88
CA MET A 855 -10.51 30.65 4.38
C MET A 855 -9.82 29.96 3.22
N VAL A 856 -8.49 30.08 3.12
CA VAL A 856 -7.63 29.34 2.19
C VAL A 856 -6.58 28.57 3.00
N ILE A 857 -6.39 27.29 2.71
CA ILE A 857 -5.60 26.37 3.55
C ILE A 857 -4.76 25.38 2.74
N GLY A 858 -3.52 25.15 3.19
CA GLY A 858 -2.61 24.15 2.63
C GLY A 858 -2.13 24.48 1.21
N GLY A 859 -1.73 23.43 0.50
CA GLY A 859 -1.08 23.47 -0.81
C GLY A 859 0.45 23.41 -0.75
N GLU A 860 1.09 23.42 -1.92
CA GLU A 860 2.55 23.52 -2.12
C GLU A 860 2.95 24.83 -2.84
N GLU A 861 4.24 25.17 -2.84
CA GLU A 861 4.86 26.28 -3.60
C GLU A 861 4.99 25.96 -5.11
N GLY A 862 3.89 25.54 -5.76
CA GLY A 862 3.91 24.98 -7.11
C GLY A 862 4.16 23.47 -7.13
N SER A 863 4.26 22.88 -8.32
CA SER A 863 4.22 21.42 -8.48
C SER A 863 5.42 20.66 -7.92
N ASN A 864 5.19 19.80 -6.92
CA ASN A 864 6.21 19.11 -6.13
C ASN A 864 7.12 20.12 -5.39
N GLY A 865 6.50 21.20 -4.91
CA GLY A 865 7.15 22.31 -4.22
C GLY A 865 7.44 22.00 -2.75
N ALA A 866 7.80 23.03 -1.99
CA ALA A 866 7.72 22.95 -0.54
C ALA A 866 6.26 23.03 -0.09
N ALA A 867 5.90 22.31 0.97
CA ALA A 867 4.59 22.46 1.62
C ALA A 867 4.33 23.91 2.01
N VAL A 868 3.07 24.35 1.92
CA VAL A 868 2.58 25.65 2.40
C VAL A 868 1.63 25.40 3.58
N PRO A 869 2.16 25.00 4.76
CA PRO A 869 1.40 24.56 5.92
C PRO A 869 0.79 25.74 6.69
N THR A 870 -0.01 26.57 6.02
CA THR A 870 -0.59 27.78 6.58
C THR A 870 -2.06 27.94 6.19
N ILE A 871 -2.79 28.68 7.04
CA ILE A 871 -4.14 29.20 6.77
C ILE A 871 -4.03 30.72 6.54
N GLU A 872 -4.76 31.24 5.55
CA GLU A 872 -5.00 32.68 5.39
C GLU A 872 -6.47 32.97 5.07
N VAL A 873 -6.86 34.24 5.16
CA VAL A 873 -8.25 34.69 4.99
C VAL A 873 -8.33 35.82 3.96
N LEU A 874 -9.31 35.73 3.07
CA LEU A 874 -9.71 36.79 2.12
C LEU A 874 -11.10 37.34 2.50
N PRO A 875 -11.32 38.67 2.50
CA PRO A 875 -10.36 39.76 2.27
C PRO A 875 -9.20 39.78 3.27
N TYR A 876 -8.02 40.24 2.83
CA TYR A 876 -6.87 40.41 3.72
C TYR A 876 -7.20 41.37 4.87
N THR A 877 -7.09 40.86 6.09
CA THR A 877 -7.48 41.51 7.36
C THR A 877 -6.36 42.32 8.02
N GLY A 878 -5.14 42.31 7.47
CA GLY A 878 -3.94 42.80 8.14
C GLY A 878 -3.18 41.73 8.95
N THR A 879 -3.63 40.48 8.96
CA THR A 879 -2.97 39.37 9.67
C THR A 879 -2.19 38.45 8.73
N ALA A 880 -0.92 38.18 9.08
CA ALA A 880 -0.08 37.20 8.38
C ALA A 880 -0.69 35.78 8.42
N PRO A 881 -0.35 34.90 7.46
CA PRO A 881 -0.84 33.52 7.43
C PRO A 881 -0.40 32.72 8.67
N LEU A 882 -1.32 31.92 9.21
CA LEU A 882 -1.12 31.19 10.46
C LEU A 882 -0.59 29.77 10.19
N TYR A 883 0.56 29.45 10.77
CA TYR A 883 1.25 28.16 10.58
C TYR A 883 0.55 26.99 11.29
N MET A 884 0.48 25.85 10.60
CA MET A 884 -0.19 24.61 11.02
C MET A 884 0.81 23.46 11.01
N ASP A 885 1.35 23.10 12.17
CA ASP A 885 2.39 22.06 12.30
C ASP A 885 1.98 20.69 11.75
N TRP A 886 0.69 20.37 11.85
CA TRP A 886 0.09 19.15 11.31
C TRP A 886 0.06 19.12 9.78
N LEU A 887 -0.12 20.28 9.11
CA LEU A 887 0.01 20.34 7.65
C LEU A 887 1.45 20.10 7.18
N GLN A 888 2.45 20.45 7.99
CA GLN A 888 3.85 20.13 7.64
C GLN A 888 4.20 18.65 7.85
N LYS A 889 3.51 17.96 8.77
CA LYS A 889 3.82 16.58 9.18
C LYS A 889 3.20 15.51 8.29
N SER A 890 2.04 15.77 7.71
CA SER A 890 1.32 14.82 6.82
C SER A 890 1.56 15.07 5.33
N ASP A 891 2.43 16.01 4.99
CA ASP A 891 2.87 16.33 3.63
C ASP A 891 3.52 15.10 2.94
N PRO A 892 3.30 14.85 1.63
CA PRO A 892 2.37 15.52 0.70
C PRO A 892 0.96 14.90 0.70
N ASN A 893 0.61 14.06 1.69
CA ASN A 893 -0.63 13.26 1.71
C ASN A 893 -1.88 14.04 2.15
N ASN A 894 -1.82 15.37 2.17
CA ASN A 894 -2.77 16.28 2.81
C ASN A 894 -3.18 17.48 1.95
N LEU A 895 -2.82 17.47 0.67
CA LEU A 895 -3.22 18.52 -0.27
C LEU A 895 -4.71 18.36 -0.63
N TYR A 896 -5.37 19.47 -1.00
CA TYR A 896 -6.83 19.59 -0.93
C TYR A 896 -7.44 18.98 0.36
N PRO A 897 -7.12 19.50 1.56
CA PRO A 897 -7.72 19.02 2.80
C PRO A 897 -9.23 19.29 2.80
N PHE A 898 -10.04 18.30 3.18
CA PHE A 898 -11.50 18.42 3.17
C PHE A 898 -11.97 19.33 4.30
N VAL A 899 -12.63 20.44 3.96
CA VAL A 899 -12.98 21.53 4.89
C VAL A 899 -14.47 21.84 4.90
N ALA A 900 -15.04 22.03 6.11
CA ALA A 900 -16.46 22.36 6.25
C ALA A 900 -16.76 23.16 7.54
N VAL A 901 -17.71 24.10 7.44
CA VAL A 901 -18.34 24.74 8.61
C VAL A 901 -19.27 23.74 9.31
N LEU A 902 -19.17 23.60 10.63
CA LEU A 902 -20.02 22.74 11.46
C LEU A 902 -21.21 23.51 12.06
N PRO A 903 -22.24 22.83 12.62
CA PRO A 903 -23.35 23.48 13.32
C PRO A 903 -22.93 24.48 14.42
N SER A 904 -21.83 24.21 15.14
CA SER A 904 -21.22 25.15 16.10
C SER A 904 -20.58 26.41 15.46
N GLN A 905 -20.51 26.46 14.13
CA GLN A 905 -19.74 27.38 13.28
C GLN A 905 -18.22 27.18 13.32
N ASP A 906 -17.70 26.19 14.05
CA ASP A 906 -16.30 25.76 13.97
C ASP A 906 -16.01 24.98 12.69
N ILE A 907 -14.73 24.75 12.40
CA ILE A 907 -14.28 24.24 11.10
C ILE A 907 -13.77 22.81 11.23
N PHE A 908 -14.45 21.87 10.58
CA PHE A 908 -13.92 20.53 10.35
C PHE A 908 -12.82 20.57 9.30
N VAL A 909 -11.73 19.82 9.54
CA VAL A 909 -10.70 19.53 8.54
C VAL A 909 -10.34 18.04 8.59
N ALA A 910 -10.33 17.37 7.43
CA ALA A 910 -9.75 16.04 7.25
C ALA A 910 -8.67 16.01 6.17
N TYR A 911 -7.62 15.24 6.40
CA TYR A 911 -6.41 15.18 5.56
C TYR A 911 -5.66 13.87 5.86
N TRP A 912 -4.98 13.31 4.87
CA TRP A 912 -4.37 11.97 4.95
C TRP A 912 -5.36 10.95 5.56
N ASN A 913 -5.09 10.41 6.74
CA ASN A 913 -6.00 9.56 7.54
C ASN A 913 -6.35 10.18 8.92
N GLU A 914 -6.22 11.50 9.06
CA GLU A 914 -6.54 12.24 10.29
C GLU A 914 -7.71 13.23 10.07
N ALA A 915 -8.38 13.61 11.15
CA ALA A 915 -9.39 14.66 11.14
C ALA A 915 -9.40 15.47 12.45
N ARG A 916 -9.81 16.73 12.39
CA ARG A 916 -9.86 17.65 13.53
C ARG A 916 -10.95 18.72 13.38
N ILE A 917 -11.30 19.36 14.48
CA ILE A 917 -12.10 20.57 14.54
C ILE A 917 -11.20 21.72 14.96
N LEU A 918 -11.22 22.82 14.20
CA LEU A 918 -10.53 24.07 14.50
C LEU A 918 -11.53 25.12 15.04
N ASP A 919 -11.14 25.88 16.06
CA ASP A 919 -11.90 27.07 16.49
C ASP A 919 -11.99 28.08 15.35
N ARG A 920 -13.19 28.57 15.06
CA ARG A 920 -13.49 29.45 13.91
C ARG A 920 -12.82 30.83 13.92
N ASN A 921 -12.25 31.26 15.05
CA ASN A 921 -11.70 32.61 15.23
C ASN A 921 -10.17 32.61 15.27
N THR A 922 -9.58 31.52 15.80
CA THR A 922 -8.15 31.36 16.06
C THR A 922 -7.49 30.29 15.19
N PHE A 923 -8.30 29.44 14.53
CA PHE A 923 -7.90 28.21 13.84
C PHE A 923 -7.08 27.22 14.68
N ALA A 924 -7.05 27.39 16.01
CA ALA A 924 -6.42 26.43 16.91
C ALA A 924 -7.21 25.11 16.92
N THR A 925 -6.51 23.97 17.04
CA THR A 925 -7.17 22.66 17.15
C THR A 925 -7.96 22.58 18.45
N LYS A 926 -9.29 22.55 18.33
CA LYS A 926 -10.25 22.44 19.43
C LYS A 926 -10.50 20.98 19.81
N THR A 927 -10.58 20.10 18.81
CA THR A 927 -10.79 18.65 18.97
C THR A 927 -9.94 17.91 17.93
N LEU A 928 -9.14 16.94 18.36
CA LEU A 928 -8.59 15.92 17.47
C LEU A 928 -9.60 14.75 17.42
N LEU A 929 -9.99 14.34 16.22
CA LEU A 929 -10.95 13.23 16.02
C LEU A 929 -10.16 11.90 15.88
N PRO A 930 -10.81 10.74 16.04
CA PRO A 930 -10.16 9.45 15.78
C PRO A 930 -9.64 9.36 14.34
N GLN A 931 -8.56 8.61 14.13
CA GLN A 931 -8.03 8.35 12.79
C GLN A 931 -9.09 7.72 11.88
N ILE A 932 -9.07 8.15 10.62
CA ILE A 932 -9.94 7.68 9.55
C ILE A 932 -9.52 6.25 9.19
N PRO A 933 -10.42 5.25 9.22
CA PRO A 933 -10.09 3.89 8.80
C PRO A 933 -9.61 3.83 7.33
N GLY A 934 -8.53 3.11 7.06
CA GLY A 934 -8.05 2.78 5.70
C GLY A 934 -8.67 1.49 5.19
N SER A 935 -7.85 0.43 5.08
CA SER A 935 -8.27 -0.97 4.87
C SER A 935 -7.83 -1.86 6.05
N VAL A 936 -8.36 -3.08 6.13
CA VAL A 936 -8.01 -4.03 7.21
C VAL A 936 -6.51 -4.37 7.24
N ASN A 937 -5.88 -4.40 6.06
CA ASN A 937 -4.45 -4.67 5.89
C ASN A 937 -3.56 -3.41 5.80
N ASN A 938 -4.14 -2.22 5.66
CA ASN A 938 -3.41 -0.96 5.64
C ASN A 938 -4.20 0.14 6.40
N PRO A 939 -4.01 0.26 7.72
CA PRO A 939 -4.67 1.29 8.52
C PRO A 939 -4.16 2.72 8.22
N LEU A 940 -3.08 2.87 7.43
CA LEU A 940 -2.51 4.14 7.01
C LEU A 940 -3.01 4.61 5.63
N GLY A 941 -4.04 3.95 5.08
CA GLY A 941 -4.72 4.40 3.87
C GLY A 941 -5.41 5.75 4.05
N GLY A 942 -5.11 6.69 3.16
CA GLY A 942 -5.55 8.08 3.24
C GLY A 942 -6.66 8.45 2.25
N ARG A 943 -7.18 9.66 2.42
CA ARG A 943 -8.40 10.15 1.74
C ARG A 943 -8.25 11.46 0.97
N SER A 944 -7.30 12.34 1.30
CA SER A 944 -7.01 13.57 0.53
C SER A 944 -5.91 13.32 -0.51
N TYR A 945 -5.61 14.30 -1.37
CA TYR A 945 -4.60 14.17 -2.42
C TYR A 945 -3.20 13.80 -1.84
N PRO A 946 -2.39 12.96 -2.53
CA PRO A 946 -2.69 12.26 -3.79
C PRO A 946 -3.47 10.95 -3.59
N LEU A 947 -3.75 10.54 -2.35
CA LEU A 947 -4.46 9.28 -2.07
C LEU A 947 -5.96 9.36 -2.44
N GLU A 948 -6.52 10.58 -2.53
CA GLU A 948 -7.76 11.05 -3.18
C GLU A 948 -8.96 10.08 -3.19
N GLY A 949 -9.75 10.14 -2.12
CA GLY A 949 -11.20 9.94 -2.18
C GLY A 949 -11.92 11.28 -2.33
N THR A 950 -13.23 11.30 -2.06
CA THR A 950 -14.06 12.52 -2.03
C THR A 950 -14.81 12.62 -0.72
N ALA A 951 -14.92 13.82 -0.16
CA ALA A 951 -15.76 14.13 0.99
C ALA A 951 -16.99 14.98 0.62
N VAL A 952 -18.14 14.65 1.21
CA VAL A 952 -19.37 15.46 1.18
C VAL A 952 -20.06 15.47 2.54
N LEU A 953 -20.89 16.49 2.76
CA LEU A 953 -21.73 16.61 3.96
C LEU A 953 -23.04 15.85 3.79
N LEU A 954 -23.41 15.02 4.77
CA LEU A 954 -24.68 14.30 4.80
C LEU A 954 -25.88 15.26 5.02
N PRO A 955 -27.11 14.90 4.61
CA PRO A 955 -28.21 15.86 4.56
C PRO A 955 -28.69 16.32 5.93
N GLN A 956 -28.72 17.63 6.16
CA GLN A 956 -29.36 18.21 7.35
C GLN A 956 -30.84 18.51 7.07
N LYS A 957 -31.71 18.17 8.02
CA LYS A 957 -33.17 18.29 7.88
C LYS A 957 -33.72 19.14 9.03
N ALA A 958 -34.67 20.03 8.75
CA ALA A 958 -35.36 20.77 9.81
C ALA A 958 -36.06 19.79 10.79
N PRO A 959 -35.98 20.00 12.12
CA PRO A 959 -35.57 21.21 12.84
C PRO A 959 -34.06 21.39 13.10
N TYR A 960 -33.19 20.59 12.47
CA TYR A 960 -31.72 20.67 12.57
C TYR A 960 -31.15 20.30 13.95
N THR A 961 -31.81 19.38 14.65
CA THR A 961 -31.38 18.82 15.93
C THR A 961 -30.28 17.77 15.81
N ASP A 962 -30.19 17.11 14.65
CA ASP A 962 -29.32 15.96 14.46
C ASP A 962 -27.89 16.42 14.14
N PRO A 963 -26.84 15.80 14.73
CA PRO A 963 -25.46 16.18 14.43
C PRO A 963 -25.14 16.02 12.95
N LEU A 964 -24.51 17.04 12.36
CA LEU A 964 -24.07 17.03 10.96
C LEU A 964 -23.17 15.81 10.73
N GLY A 965 -23.54 14.98 9.75
CA GLY A 965 -22.73 13.87 9.30
C GLY A 965 -21.80 14.27 8.16
N ILE A 966 -20.65 13.63 8.07
CA ILE A 966 -19.70 13.74 6.97
C ILE A 966 -19.52 12.35 6.36
N LEU A 967 -19.49 12.27 5.03
CA LEU A 967 -19.24 11.07 4.24
C LEU A 967 -17.93 11.26 3.47
N ILE A 968 -17.03 10.27 3.54
CA ILE A 968 -15.81 10.24 2.73
C ILE A 968 -15.74 8.86 2.04
N CYS A 969 -15.67 8.83 0.72
CA CYS A 969 -15.62 7.59 -0.06
C CYS A 969 -14.34 7.49 -0.90
N GLY A 970 -13.84 6.27 -1.08
CA GLY A 970 -12.61 6.04 -1.83
C GLY A 970 -11.34 6.51 -1.10
N GLY A 971 -10.21 6.45 -1.78
CA GLY A 971 -8.89 6.74 -1.20
C GLY A 971 -7.88 5.64 -1.56
N SER A 972 -6.64 5.74 -1.06
CA SER A 972 -5.59 4.77 -1.39
C SER A 972 -4.59 4.55 -0.25
N GLY A 973 -3.98 3.37 -0.24
CA GLY A 973 -2.92 2.97 0.69
C GLY A 973 -1.53 3.36 0.19
N ALA A 974 -0.76 4.07 1.01
CA ALA A 974 0.63 4.42 0.70
C ALA A 974 1.49 3.19 0.38
N GLY A 975 2.48 3.36 -0.51
CA GLY A 975 3.39 2.30 -0.96
C GLY A 975 2.89 1.61 -2.23
N ALA A 976 2.21 0.47 -2.08
CA ALA A 976 1.70 -0.32 -3.22
C ALA A 976 0.44 0.26 -3.90
N ASN A 977 0.01 1.47 -3.50
CA ASN A 977 -1.11 2.23 -4.06
C ASN A 977 -2.40 1.40 -4.18
N ILE A 978 -2.69 0.63 -3.12
CA ILE A 978 -3.86 -0.24 -3.03
C ILE A 978 -5.07 0.63 -2.67
N VAL A 979 -5.97 0.76 -3.62
CA VAL A 979 -7.16 1.62 -3.52
C VAL A 979 -8.20 1.04 -2.57
N LEU A 980 -8.88 1.91 -1.83
CA LEU A 980 -9.89 1.54 -0.83
C LEU A 980 -11.23 1.16 -1.48
N ASP A 981 -11.85 0.10 -0.96
CA ASP A 981 -13.19 -0.39 -1.32
C ASP A 981 -14.24 -0.06 -0.25
N ASN A 982 -14.14 1.12 0.36
CA ASN A 982 -15.09 1.55 1.39
C ASN A 982 -15.32 3.07 1.46
N CYS A 983 -16.52 3.42 1.93
CA CYS A 983 -16.87 4.72 2.45
C CYS A 983 -16.77 4.72 3.98
N VAL A 984 -16.54 5.89 4.57
CA VAL A 984 -16.59 6.11 6.02
C VAL A 984 -17.45 7.33 6.34
N THR A 985 -18.16 7.27 7.47
CA THR A 985 -18.98 8.38 7.96
C THR A 985 -18.70 8.70 9.43
N ILE A 986 -18.79 9.97 9.79
CA ILE A 986 -18.67 10.46 11.18
C ILE A 986 -19.64 11.61 11.45
N GLN A 987 -20.07 11.73 12.70
CA GLN A 987 -20.66 12.95 13.25
C GLN A 987 -19.62 13.61 14.15
N PRO A 988 -18.85 14.61 13.69
CA PRO A 988 -17.66 15.10 14.41
C PRO A 988 -18.01 15.87 15.69
N GLU A 989 -19.22 16.44 15.79
CA GLU A 989 -19.71 17.14 16.98
C GLU A 989 -20.53 16.25 17.93
N ALA A 990 -20.57 14.93 17.70
CA ALA A 990 -21.18 14.00 18.65
C ALA A 990 -20.33 13.87 19.93
N THR A 991 -20.96 13.57 21.07
CA THR A 991 -20.29 13.49 22.39
C THR A 991 -19.16 12.44 22.45
N ASN A 992 -19.24 11.40 21.62
CA ASN A 992 -18.17 10.45 21.37
C ASN A 992 -18.13 10.17 19.85
N PRO A 993 -17.35 10.93 19.07
CA PRO A 993 -17.40 10.88 17.61
C PRO A 993 -16.65 9.65 17.09
N THR A 994 -17.34 8.75 16.38
CA THR A 994 -16.78 7.48 15.88
C THR A 994 -17.00 7.31 14.37
N TRP A 995 -15.99 6.79 13.67
CA TRP A 995 -16.12 6.42 12.26
C TRP A 995 -16.94 5.14 12.10
N THR A 996 -18.05 5.22 11.36
CA THR A 996 -18.71 4.07 10.75
C THR A 996 -18.08 3.81 9.39
N ILE A 997 -17.95 2.54 8.98
CA ILE A 997 -17.37 2.13 7.69
C ILE A 997 -18.36 1.26 6.92
N GLU A 998 -18.49 1.49 5.61
CA GLU A 998 -19.43 0.82 4.72
C GLU A 998 -18.70 0.36 3.44
N ARG A 999 -18.76 -0.93 3.10
CA ARG A 999 -18.09 -1.50 1.91
C ARG A 999 -18.73 -1.02 0.61
N MET A 1000 -17.91 -0.62 -0.36
CA MET A 1000 -18.31 -0.33 -1.74
C MET A 1000 -18.19 -1.60 -2.61
N PRO A 1001 -19.05 -1.76 -3.65
CA PRO A 1001 -18.94 -2.85 -4.63
C PRO A 1001 -17.62 -2.88 -5.42
N THR A 1002 -16.93 -1.74 -5.52
CA THR A 1002 -15.67 -1.57 -6.27
C THR A 1002 -14.72 -0.62 -5.53
N ARG A 1003 -13.42 -0.77 -5.78
CA ARG A 1003 -12.36 0.15 -5.33
C ARG A 1003 -12.45 1.48 -6.08
N ARG A 1004 -12.21 2.62 -5.41
CA ARG A 1004 -12.22 3.95 -6.06
C ARG A 1004 -11.18 4.92 -5.48
N VAL A 1005 -10.35 5.48 -6.35
CA VAL A 1005 -9.46 6.64 -6.11
C VAL A 1005 -9.75 7.67 -7.21
N MET A 1006 -9.64 8.97 -6.92
CA MET A 1006 -10.16 10.08 -7.74
C MET A 1006 -11.66 9.93 -8.03
N SER A 1007 -12.45 9.63 -6.99
CA SER A 1007 -13.91 9.66 -7.09
C SER A 1007 -14.41 11.08 -7.36
N CYS A 1008 -15.66 11.20 -7.80
CA CYS A 1008 -16.45 12.42 -7.62
C CYS A 1008 -17.77 12.06 -6.92
N ILE A 1009 -18.35 13.00 -6.17
CA ILE A 1009 -19.63 12.80 -5.47
C ILE A 1009 -20.56 14.01 -5.69
N ALA A 1010 -21.58 13.83 -6.53
CA ALA A 1010 -22.59 14.84 -6.79
C ALA A 1010 -23.81 14.64 -5.85
N PRO A 1011 -24.15 15.62 -4.97
CA PRO A 1011 -25.36 15.57 -4.16
C PRO A 1011 -26.62 15.74 -5.04
N LEU A 1012 -27.63 14.90 -4.88
CA LEU A 1012 -28.86 14.94 -5.66
C LEU A 1012 -30.00 15.64 -4.89
N PRO A 1013 -31.01 16.22 -5.59
CA PRO A 1013 -32.09 16.96 -4.94
C PRO A 1013 -32.92 16.11 -3.97
N ASP A 1014 -33.04 14.80 -4.19
CA ASP A 1014 -33.79 13.90 -3.32
C ASP A 1014 -33.09 13.57 -1.99
N GLY A 1015 -31.80 13.91 -1.85
CA GLY A 1015 -30.98 13.68 -0.66
C GLY A 1015 -30.03 12.49 -0.78
N THR A 1016 -30.04 11.79 -1.91
CA THR A 1016 -29.02 10.77 -2.26
C THR A 1016 -27.79 11.42 -2.90
N TYR A 1017 -26.74 10.64 -3.13
CA TYR A 1017 -25.48 11.12 -3.72
C TYR A 1017 -25.03 10.16 -4.82
N LEU A 1018 -24.71 10.71 -6.00
CA LEU A 1018 -24.09 9.94 -7.09
C LEU A 1018 -22.58 9.92 -6.89
N ILE A 1019 -22.00 8.74 -6.67
CA ILE A 1019 -20.56 8.51 -6.64
C ILE A 1019 -20.15 7.93 -7.99
N ASN A 1020 -19.27 8.61 -8.71
CA ASN A 1020 -18.79 8.21 -10.03
C ASN A 1020 -17.28 8.46 -10.17
N ASN A 1021 -16.77 8.28 -11.40
CA ASN A 1021 -15.39 8.57 -11.80
C ASN A 1021 -14.30 7.75 -11.05
N GLY A 1022 -13.04 7.97 -11.42
CA GLY A 1022 -11.87 7.43 -10.75
C GLY A 1022 -11.38 6.06 -11.26
N ALA A 1023 -10.44 5.48 -10.51
CA ALA A 1023 -9.72 4.26 -10.85
C ALA A 1023 -9.81 3.19 -9.73
N MET A 1024 -9.50 1.93 -10.06
CA MET A 1024 -9.50 0.81 -9.10
C MET A 1024 -8.11 0.47 -8.54
N GLN A 1025 -7.03 1.06 -9.08
CA GLN A 1025 -5.64 0.92 -8.60
C GLN A 1025 -4.90 2.26 -8.77
N GLY A 1026 -3.98 2.58 -7.86
CA GLY A 1026 -3.11 3.76 -7.97
C GLY A 1026 -3.41 4.91 -7.01
N VAL A 1027 -2.98 6.11 -7.39
CA VAL A 1027 -3.16 7.39 -6.70
C VAL A 1027 -3.47 8.49 -7.72
N ALA A 1028 -3.94 9.64 -7.27
CA ALA A 1028 -4.14 10.82 -8.10
C ALA A 1028 -2.82 11.38 -8.64
N GLY A 1029 -2.85 11.92 -9.86
CA GLY A 1029 -1.67 12.39 -10.59
C GLY A 1029 -1.54 11.75 -11.99
N PHE A 1030 -0.81 12.45 -12.87
CA PHE A 1030 -0.55 12.00 -14.25
C PHE A 1030 0.15 10.64 -14.29
N GLY A 1031 -0.45 9.66 -14.98
CA GLY A 1031 0.08 8.30 -15.12
C GLY A 1031 0.10 7.46 -13.83
N LEU A 1032 -0.46 7.94 -12.71
CA LEU A 1032 -0.33 7.29 -11.40
C LEU A 1032 -1.47 6.31 -11.05
N ALA A 1033 -2.43 6.10 -11.95
CA ALA A 1033 -3.61 5.28 -11.74
C ALA A 1033 -3.94 4.36 -12.92
N ALA A 1034 -4.59 3.24 -12.63
CA ALA A 1034 -4.95 2.20 -13.60
C ALA A 1034 -6.31 1.56 -13.31
N PHE A 1035 -6.89 0.95 -14.35
CA PHE A 1035 -8.22 0.32 -14.35
C PHE A 1035 -9.35 1.32 -14.00
N PRO A 1036 -9.84 2.10 -15.00
CA PRO A 1036 -10.92 3.07 -14.81
C PRO A 1036 -12.18 2.44 -14.22
N ASN A 1037 -12.82 3.13 -13.26
CA ASN A 1037 -14.03 2.67 -12.61
C ASN A 1037 -15.28 3.25 -13.29
N HIS A 1038 -15.64 2.62 -14.41
CA HIS A 1038 -16.82 2.99 -15.22
C HIS A 1038 -18.18 2.82 -14.52
N MET A 1039 -18.23 2.19 -13.34
CA MET A 1039 -19.46 1.95 -12.59
C MET A 1039 -19.84 3.16 -11.74
N ALA A 1040 -21.06 3.68 -11.88
CA ALA A 1040 -21.60 4.65 -10.92
C ALA A 1040 -22.28 3.93 -9.74
N LEU A 1041 -22.29 4.58 -8.58
CA LEU A 1041 -22.96 4.13 -7.36
C LEU A 1041 -23.89 5.24 -6.86
N LEU A 1042 -25.06 4.88 -6.34
CA LEU A 1042 -25.94 5.79 -5.61
C LEU A 1042 -25.86 5.48 -4.11
N TYR A 1043 -25.47 6.46 -3.31
CA TYR A 1043 -25.46 6.39 -1.86
C TYR A 1043 -26.71 7.05 -1.29
N ASP A 1044 -27.53 6.27 -0.58
CA ASP A 1044 -28.77 6.69 0.05
C ASP A 1044 -28.60 6.73 1.58
N PRO A 1045 -28.52 7.92 2.21
CA PRO A 1045 -28.31 8.03 3.65
C PRO A 1045 -29.56 7.71 4.49
N GLU A 1046 -30.76 7.64 3.88
CA GLU A 1046 -32.00 7.27 4.59
C GLU A 1046 -32.09 5.75 4.84
N LYS A 1047 -31.33 4.93 4.08
CA LYS A 1047 -31.24 3.48 4.29
C LYS A 1047 -30.38 3.10 5.51
N PRO A 1048 -30.59 1.89 6.08
CA PRO A 1048 -29.70 1.33 7.11
C PRO A 1048 -28.25 1.20 6.63
N VAL A 1049 -27.31 1.35 7.56
CA VAL A 1049 -25.86 1.12 7.37
C VAL A 1049 -25.62 -0.24 6.68
N GLY A 1050 -24.71 -0.27 5.70
CA GLY A 1050 -24.40 -1.44 4.89
C GLY A 1050 -25.38 -1.68 3.73
N SER A 1051 -26.60 -1.14 3.79
CA SER A 1051 -27.62 -1.24 2.72
C SER A 1051 -27.76 0.04 1.88
N ARG A 1052 -26.87 1.03 2.07
CA ARG A 1052 -26.98 2.37 1.49
C ARG A 1052 -26.59 2.48 0.02
N ILE A 1053 -25.78 1.54 -0.47
CA ILE A 1053 -25.16 1.63 -1.80
C ILE A 1053 -25.94 0.82 -2.83
N THR A 1054 -26.33 1.49 -3.91
CA THR A 1054 -26.93 0.89 -5.11
C THR A 1054 -25.94 1.01 -6.27
N VAL A 1055 -25.71 -0.08 -7.01
CA VAL A 1055 -24.98 -0.07 -8.29
C VAL A 1055 -25.90 0.45 -9.38
N MET A 1056 -25.41 1.45 -10.13
CA MET A 1056 -26.13 2.21 -11.14
C MET A 1056 -25.62 1.85 -12.55
N ALA A 1057 -26.08 2.57 -13.57
CA ALA A 1057 -25.58 2.41 -14.93
C ALA A 1057 -24.07 2.71 -15.04
N ASN A 1058 -23.40 2.06 -16.00
CA ASN A 1058 -22.00 2.30 -16.31
C ASN A 1058 -21.85 3.35 -17.42
N THR A 1059 -20.80 4.17 -17.35
CA THR A 1059 -20.31 4.94 -18.51
C THR A 1059 -19.52 4.03 -19.46
N THR A 1060 -19.31 4.50 -20.69
CA THR A 1060 -18.36 3.89 -21.66
C THR A 1060 -17.07 4.70 -21.81
N ILE A 1061 -16.90 5.75 -21.00
CA ILE A 1061 -15.79 6.69 -21.04
C ILE A 1061 -14.92 6.48 -19.79
N SER A 1062 -13.60 6.58 -19.96
CA SER A 1062 -12.65 6.62 -18.83
C SER A 1062 -12.67 8.01 -18.22
N ARG A 1063 -13.10 8.10 -16.96
CA ARG A 1063 -13.09 9.33 -16.16
C ARG A 1063 -12.06 9.16 -15.06
N LEU A 1064 -10.85 9.63 -15.31
CA LEU A 1064 -9.68 9.45 -14.44
C LEU A 1064 -9.31 10.78 -13.76
N TYR A 1065 -8.01 11.08 -13.64
CA TYR A 1065 -7.51 12.29 -13.01
C TYR A 1065 -8.02 13.56 -13.72
N HIS A 1066 -8.41 14.57 -12.95
CA HIS A 1066 -9.18 15.74 -13.42
C HIS A 1066 -10.48 15.39 -14.17
N SER A 1067 -11.18 14.34 -13.77
CA SER A 1067 -12.61 14.22 -14.09
C SER A 1067 -13.44 14.85 -12.97
N GLU A 1068 -14.56 15.44 -13.35
CA GLU A 1068 -15.38 16.31 -12.49
C GLU A 1068 -16.86 15.92 -12.55
N SER A 1069 -17.61 16.23 -11.49
CA SER A 1069 -19.04 15.93 -11.44
C SER A 1069 -19.84 16.92 -10.59
N ILE A 1070 -20.86 17.56 -11.19
CA ILE A 1070 -21.76 18.51 -10.51
C ILE A 1070 -23.23 18.31 -10.89
N THR A 1071 -24.12 18.54 -9.94
CA THR A 1071 -25.58 18.56 -10.18
C THR A 1071 -25.99 19.89 -10.82
N LEU A 1072 -26.80 19.83 -11.88
CA LEU A 1072 -27.32 21.01 -12.59
C LEU A 1072 -28.72 21.41 -12.10
N LEU A 1073 -29.16 22.63 -12.41
CA LEU A 1073 -30.52 23.11 -12.11
C LEU A 1073 -31.65 22.24 -12.69
N ASP A 1074 -31.42 21.42 -13.72
CA ASP A 1074 -32.43 20.48 -14.22
C ASP A 1074 -32.48 19.15 -13.41
N GLY A 1075 -31.68 19.01 -12.35
CA GLY A 1075 -31.61 17.83 -11.49
C GLY A 1075 -30.85 16.64 -12.10
N SER A 1076 -30.19 16.81 -13.24
CA SER A 1076 -29.20 15.84 -13.74
C SER A 1076 -27.81 16.11 -13.16
N VAL A 1077 -26.87 15.19 -13.38
CA VAL A 1077 -25.45 15.38 -13.04
C VAL A 1077 -24.65 15.52 -14.33
N LEU A 1078 -23.91 16.62 -14.47
CA LEU A 1078 -22.92 16.79 -15.52
C LEU A 1078 -21.62 16.07 -15.12
N VAL A 1079 -21.01 15.37 -16.07
CA VAL A 1079 -19.76 14.60 -15.90
C VAL A 1079 -18.79 15.00 -17.00
N SER A 1080 -17.60 15.46 -16.63
CA SER A 1080 -16.65 16.06 -17.56
C SER A 1080 -15.20 15.74 -17.21
N GLY A 1081 -14.27 16.04 -18.13
CA GLY A 1081 -12.84 15.82 -17.94
C GLY A 1081 -12.39 14.36 -18.02
N SER A 1082 -11.19 14.14 -18.52
CA SER A 1082 -10.00 13.85 -17.70
C SER A 1082 -8.75 13.89 -18.58
N ASP A 1083 -7.65 14.44 -18.08
CA ASP A 1083 -6.32 14.36 -18.67
C ASP A 1083 -5.42 13.45 -17.82
N PRO A 1084 -5.54 12.10 -17.94
CA PRO A 1084 -4.73 11.17 -17.16
C PRO A 1084 -3.24 11.18 -17.52
N GLU A 1085 -2.88 11.68 -18.72
CA GLU A 1085 -1.51 11.70 -19.28
C GLU A 1085 -0.75 10.36 -19.12
N ASP A 1086 -1.47 9.23 -19.22
CA ASP A 1086 -0.96 7.86 -19.02
C ASP A 1086 -0.53 7.14 -20.31
N GLY A 1087 -0.84 7.70 -21.48
CA GLY A 1087 -0.58 7.09 -22.79
C GLY A 1087 -1.49 5.90 -23.16
N VAL A 1088 -2.51 5.61 -22.34
CA VAL A 1088 -3.41 4.45 -22.50
C VAL A 1088 -4.86 4.89 -22.62
N ASN A 1089 -5.30 5.82 -21.76
CA ASN A 1089 -6.64 6.38 -21.77
C ASN A 1089 -6.66 7.71 -22.56
N PRO A 1090 -7.75 7.99 -23.30
CA PRO A 1090 -7.85 9.22 -24.07
C PRO A 1090 -7.96 10.46 -23.17
N GLN A 1091 -7.35 11.53 -23.65
CA GLN A 1091 -7.53 12.90 -23.17
C GLN A 1091 -8.99 13.33 -23.45
N GLU A 1092 -9.80 13.49 -22.40
CA GLU A 1092 -11.26 13.37 -22.55
C GLU A 1092 -12.01 14.71 -22.50
N TYR A 1093 -12.27 15.24 -23.70
CA TYR A 1093 -13.03 16.46 -23.95
C TYR A 1093 -14.56 16.24 -23.93
N ARG A 1094 -15.08 15.01 -24.06
CA ARG A 1094 -16.53 14.80 -24.13
C ARG A 1094 -17.18 15.04 -22.76
N VAL A 1095 -18.30 15.75 -22.76
CA VAL A 1095 -19.14 15.96 -21.58
C VAL A 1095 -20.30 14.97 -21.63
N GLU A 1096 -20.45 14.17 -20.58
CA GLU A 1096 -21.60 13.32 -20.34
C GLU A 1096 -22.58 13.99 -19.38
N LYS A 1097 -23.81 13.49 -19.38
CA LYS A 1097 -24.87 13.81 -18.43
C LYS A 1097 -25.39 12.49 -17.88
N PHE A 1098 -25.32 12.32 -16.58
CA PHE A 1098 -26.01 11.23 -15.89
C PHE A 1098 -27.42 11.70 -15.51
N SER A 1099 -28.44 10.94 -15.91
CA SER A 1099 -29.84 11.19 -15.56
C SER A 1099 -30.26 10.25 -14.43
N PRO A 1100 -30.44 10.72 -13.18
CA PRO A 1100 -30.79 9.85 -12.06
C PRO A 1100 -32.22 9.30 -12.17
N PRO A 1101 -32.55 8.21 -11.44
CA PRO A 1101 -33.81 7.47 -11.61
C PRO A 1101 -35.08 8.30 -11.53
N TYR A 1102 -35.12 9.36 -10.72
CA TYR A 1102 -36.28 10.24 -10.66
C TYR A 1102 -36.59 10.91 -12.01
N LEU A 1103 -35.58 11.30 -12.81
CA LEU A 1103 -35.78 11.87 -14.15
C LEU A 1103 -36.35 10.85 -15.14
N LEU A 1104 -36.02 9.56 -14.94
CA LEU A 1104 -36.47 8.46 -15.79
C LEU A 1104 -37.79 7.82 -15.31
N SER A 1105 -38.36 8.29 -14.19
CA SER A 1105 -39.57 7.73 -13.58
C SER A 1105 -40.87 7.94 -14.37
N GLY A 1106 -40.85 8.78 -15.42
CA GLY A 1106 -42.03 9.18 -16.19
C GLY A 1106 -43.03 10.08 -15.46
N LYS A 1107 -42.74 10.46 -14.21
CA LYS A 1107 -43.56 11.41 -13.43
C LYS A 1107 -43.50 12.82 -14.04
N PRO A 1108 -44.59 13.61 -14.00
CA PRO A 1108 -44.56 15.00 -14.46
C PRO A 1108 -43.62 15.83 -13.58
N ARG A 1109 -42.76 16.64 -14.21
CA ARG A 1109 -41.90 17.58 -13.46
C ARG A 1109 -42.77 18.66 -12.80
N PRO A 1110 -42.66 18.92 -11.49
CA PRO A 1110 -43.44 19.96 -10.86
C PRO A 1110 -42.98 21.35 -11.33
N MET A 1111 -43.95 22.22 -11.62
CA MET A 1111 -43.70 23.63 -11.92
C MET A 1111 -43.90 24.45 -10.65
N PHE A 1112 -43.02 25.40 -10.39
CA PHE A 1112 -43.15 26.35 -9.29
C PHE A 1112 -42.64 27.74 -9.68
N ASN A 1113 -43.00 28.73 -8.89
CA ASN A 1113 -42.47 30.09 -8.97
C ASN A 1113 -42.22 30.64 -7.57
N VAL A 1114 -41.04 31.22 -7.36
CA VAL A 1114 -40.66 31.92 -6.12
C VAL A 1114 -39.99 33.24 -6.50
N THR A 1115 -40.52 34.34 -5.98
CA THR A 1115 -40.13 35.70 -6.42
C THR A 1115 -39.09 36.36 -5.53
N ASN A 1116 -39.00 35.98 -4.25
CA ASN A 1116 -37.87 36.35 -3.41
C ASN A 1116 -36.78 35.27 -3.48
N THR A 1117 -35.59 35.64 -3.93
CA THR A 1117 -34.41 34.77 -4.01
C THR A 1117 -33.27 35.21 -3.10
N ASP A 1118 -33.44 36.25 -2.27
CA ASP A 1118 -32.46 36.67 -1.25
C ASP A 1118 -33.06 36.53 0.15
N TRP A 1119 -32.54 35.59 0.94
CA TRP A 1119 -33.18 35.09 2.17
C TRP A 1119 -32.32 35.37 3.41
N THR A 1120 -32.94 35.99 4.40
CA THR A 1120 -32.40 36.06 5.77
C THR A 1120 -32.60 34.73 6.50
N TYR A 1121 -31.75 34.45 7.50
CA TYR A 1121 -31.88 33.23 8.31
C TYR A 1121 -33.23 33.17 9.04
N SER A 1122 -33.80 31.97 9.16
CA SER A 1122 -35.15 31.71 9.69
C SER A 1122 -36.32 32.39 8.94
N GLN A 1123 -36.09 33.04 7.80
CA GLN A 1123 -37.16 33.69 7.03
C GLN A 1123 -38.13 32.67 6.42
N THR A 1124 -39.43 32.84 6.68
CA THR A 1124 -40.47 32.14 5.91
C THR A 1124 -40.68 32.84 4.56
N VAL A 1125 -40.54 32.09 3.47
CA VAL A 1125 -40.69 32.56 2.08
C VAL A 1125 -41.83 31.80 1.41
N THR A 1126 -42.67 32.51 0.66
CA THR A 1126 -43.80 31.93 -0.07
C THR A 1126 -43.41 31.62 -1.51
N PHE A 1127 -43.83 30.45 -2.01
CA PHE A 1127 -43.76 30.06 -3.42
C PHE A 1127 -45.11 29.51 -3.90
N SER A 1128 -45.38 29.57 -5.20
CA SER A 1128 -46.59 29.05 -5.82
C SER A 1128 -46.29 27.83 -6.69
N LEU A 1129 -47.17 26.84 -6.68
CA LEU A 1129 -47.13 25.69 -7.61
C LEU A 1129 -47.93 26.01 -8.87
N GLY A 1130 -47.45 25.53 -10.03
CA GLY A 1130 -48.14 25.63 -11.32
C GLY A 1130 -49.23 24.56 -11.51
N HIS A 1131 -49.35 23.62 -10.57
CA HIS A 1131 -50.21 22.44 -10.61
C HIS A 1131 -50.58 22.01 -9.17
N GLN A 1132 -51.63 21.20 -9.01
CA GLN A 1132 -51.98 20.62 -7.71
C GLN A 1132 -50.93 19.55 -7.31
N PRO A 1133 -50.47 19.47 -6.05
CA PRO A 1133 -49.54 18.45 -5.58
C PRO A 1133 -49.96 17.01 -5.96
N ASN A 1134 -49.03 16.26 -6.53
CA ASN A 1134 -49.21 14.83 -6.86
C ASN A 1134 -48.82 13.91 -5.68
N GLY A 1135 -48.43 14.48 -4.53
CA GLY A 1135 -48.08 13.78 -3.31
C GLY A 1135 -47.52 14.73 -2.26
N VAL A 1136 -46.60 14.23 -1.43
CA VAL A 1136 -45.86 15.05 -0.47
C VAL A 1136 -44.90 15.97 -1.23
N ILE A 1137 -45.02 17.29 -0.99
CA ILE A 1137 -44.03 18.28 -1.41
C ILE A 1137 -42.85 18.27 -0.43
N LYS A 1138 -41.64 18.02 -0.92
CA LYS A 1138 -40.38 18.35 -0.24
C LYS A 1138 -39.76 19.58 -0.92
N VAL A 1139 -38.87 20.28 -0.20
CA VAL A 1139 -37.87 21.18 -0.80
C VAL A 1139 -36.50 20.66 -0.43
N SER A 1140 -35.54 20.80 -1.33
CA SER A 1140 -34.11 20.73 -0.99
C SER A 1140 -33.36 21.98 -1.44
N LEU A 1141 -32.26 22.23 -0.75
CA LEU A 1141 -31.29 23.28 -0.98
C LEU A 1141 -29.92 22.60 -1.12
N LEU A 1142 -29.33 22.63 -2.32
CA LEU A 1142 -27.98 22.14 -2.58
C LEU A 1142 -27.01 23.32 -2.67
N GLY A 1143 -25.97 23.37 -1.85
CA GLY A 1143 -24.95 24.44 -1.90
C GLY A 1143 -24.24 24.48 -3.26
N ALA A 1144 -23.96 25.68 -3.78
CA ALA A 1144 -23.25 25.85 -5.05
C ALA A 1144 -21.86 25.20 -5.01
N VAL A 1145 -21.60 24.27 -5.93
CA VAL A 1145 -20.40 23.43 -5.94
C VAL A 1145 -19.36 23.93 -6.94
N SER A 1146 -18.09 23.93 -6.52
CA SER A 1146 -16.94 23.80 -7.41
C SER A 1146 -16.39 22.38 -7.33
N SER A 1147 -16.43 21.66 -8.45
CA SER A 1147 -15.76 20.36 -8.59
C SER A 1147 -14.36 20.60 -9.12
N THR A 1148 -13.34 20.11 -8.41
CA THR A 1148 -11.96 20.02 -8.90
C THR A 1148 -11.23 18.88 -8.21
N HIS A 1149 -10.50 18.01 -8.92
CA HIS A 1149 -9.61 16.98 -8.35
C HIS A 1149 -10.29 16.16 -7.24
N GLY A 1150 -11.45 15.58 -7.56
CA GLY A 1150 -12.25 14.79 -6.63
C GLY A 1150 -12.81 15.53 -5.42
N ASN A 1151 -12.65 16.85 -5.32
CA ASN A 1151 -13.19 17.71 -4.27
C ASN A 1151 -14.44 18.45 -4.75
N SER A 1152 -15.47 18.52 -3.90
CA SER A 1152 -16.73 19.23 -4.16
C SER A 1152 -16.87 20.43 -3.22
N MET A 1153 -16.04 21.46 -3.44
CA MET A 1153 -15.98 22.64 -2.58
C MET A 1153 -17.33 23.39 -2.60
N GLY A 1154 -17.88 23.66 -1.41
CA GLY A 1154 -19.22 24.25 -1.23
C GLY A 1154 -20.39 23.25 -1.14
N ALA A 1155 -20.16 21.96 -1.37
CA ALA A 1155 -21.22 20.95 -1.34
C ALA A 1155 -21.90 20.80 0.04
N ARG A 1156 -23.21 21.01 0.07
CA ARG A 1156 -24.07 20.81 1.25
C ARG A 1156 -25.50 20.50 0.83
N THR A 1157 -26.15 19.55 1.51
CA THR A 1157 -27.54 19.17 1.26
C THR A 1157 -28.41 19.53 2.45
N ILE A 1158 -29.45 20.36 2.24
CA ILE A 1158 -30.36 20.83 3.30
C ILE A 1158 -31.82 20.61 2.89
N PHE A 1159 -32.62 20.07 3.81
CA PHE A 1159 -34.09 19.98 3.71
C PHE A 1159 -34.74 20.97 4.69
N PRO A 1160 -35.19 22.15 4.23
CA PRO A 1160 -35.92 23.11 5.05
C PRO A 1160 -37.35 22.65 5.38
N ALA A 1161 -37.93 23.25 6.43
CA ALA A 1161 -39.33 23.03 6.77
C ALA A 1161 -40.25 23.64 5.70
N VAL A 1162 -41.24 22.88 5.24
CA VAL A 1162 -42.21 23.25 4.20
C VAL A 1162 -43.64 23.02 4.69
N SER A 1163 -44.55 23.92 4.33
CA SER A 1163 -45.99 23.76 4.52
C SER A 1163 -46.74 24.26 3.29
N CYS A 1164 -47.68 23.47 2.77
CA CYS A 1164 -48.41 23.75 1.52
C CYS A 1164 -49.92 23.72 1.70
N GLY A 1165 -50.60 24.72 1.12
CA GLY A 1165 -51.99 24.62 0.69
C GLY A 1165 -52.08 24.08 -0.76
N ALA A 1166 -53.22 24.31 -1.42
CA ALA A 1166 -53.50 23.72 -2.74
C ALA A 1166 -52.56 24.17 -3.87
N LEU A 1167 -52.19 25.45 -3.94
CA LEU A 1167 -51.29 26.03 -4.96
C LEU A 1167 -50.25 27.02 -4.39
N SER A 1168 -50.23 27.20 -3.07
CA SER A 1168 -49.31 28.11 -2.38
C SER A 1168 -48.65 27.36 -1.24
N CYS A 1169 -47.32 27.45 -1.19
CA CYS A 1169 -46.47 26.82 -0.21
C CYS A 1169 -45.59 27.86 0.48
N THR A 1170 -45.16 27.52 1.67
CA THR A 1170 -44.17 28.27 2.44
C THR A 1170 -42.99 27.36 2.73
N VAL A 1171 -41.78 27.92 2.65
CA VAL A 1171 -40.52 27.30 3.07
C VAL A 1171 -39.89 28.18 4.12
N THR A 1172 -39.29 27.61 5.16
CA THR A 1172 -38.53 28.38 6.17
C THR A 1172 -37.04 28.20 5.93
N ALA A 1173 -36.33 29.30 5.71
CA ALA A 1173 -34.89 29.30 5.50
C ALA A 1173 -34.13 28.72 6.73
N PRO A 1174 -32.94 28.13 6.54
CA PRO A 1174 -32.13 27.61 7.64
C PRO A 1174 -31.88 28.62 8.76
N PRO A 1175 -31.68 28.19 10.02
CA PRO A 1175 -31.71 29.08 11.18
C PRO A 1175 -30.44 29.91 11.40
N ASN A 1176 -29.29 29.50 10.85
CA ASN A 1176 -28.01 30.18 11.05
C ASN A 1176 -26.92 29.65 10.10
N ALA A 1177 -25.76 30.33 10.13
CA ALA A 1177 -24.57 30.03 9.34
C ALA A 1177 -23.89 28.67 9.59
N GLY A 1178 -24.15 27.99 10.72
CA GLY A 1178 -23.65 26.64 10.98
C GLY A 1178 -24.44 25.55 10.22
N VAL A 1179 -25.75 25.77 10.03
CA VAL A 1179 -26.61 24.91 9.21
C VAL A 1179 -26.50 25.27 7.72
N ALA A 1180 -26.37 26.55 7.38
CA ALA A 1180 -26.18 27.02 6.02
C ALA A 1180 -25.25 28.25 6.00
N PRO A 1181 -23.94 28.09 5.72
CA PRO A 1181 -23.02 29.21 5.56
C PRO A 1181 -23.55 30.23 4.54
N PRO A 1182 -23.20 31.53 4.67
CA PRO A 1182 -23.63 32.55 3.72
C PRO A 1182 -23.26 32.13 2.30
N GLY A 1183 -24.21 32.15 1.36
CA GLY A 1183 -23.96 31.58 0.03
C GLY A 1183 -25.19 31.39 -0.84
N TRP A 1184 -24.97 30.79 -2.01
CA TRP A 1184 -25.98 30.45 -2.99
C TRP A 1184 -26.28 28.95 -2.99
N TYR A 1185 -27.55 28.61 -3.12
CA TYR A 1185 -28.08 27.25 -3.05
C TYR A 1185 -29.06 26.99 -4.19
N GLN A 1186 -28.95 25.85 -4.87
CA GLN A 1186 -29.96 25.35 -5.79
C GLN A 1186 -31.20 24.95 -4.99
N PHE A 1187 -32.29 25.70 -5.14
CA PHE A 1187 -33.60 25.42 -4.57
C PHE A 1187 -34.41 24.54 -5.54
N PHE A 1188 -34.73 23.32 -5.09
CA PHE A 1188 -35.60 22.40 -5.81
C PHE A 1188 -36.91 22.19 -5.03
N VAL A 1189 -38.04 22.35 -5.70
CA VAL A 1189 -39.32 21.80 -5.25
C VAL A 1189 -39.46 20.38 -5.79
N ILE A 1190 -39.81 19.44 -4.92
CA ILE A 1190 -39.92 18.01 -5.23
C ILE A 1190 -41.33 17.55 -4.93
N ASP A 1191 -42.05 17.05 -5.94
CA ASP A 1191 -43.41 16.55 -5.81
C ASP A 1191 -43.42 15.04 -6.04
N ASN A 1192 -43.84 14.28 -5.02
CA ASN A 1192 -43.87 12.81 -5.09
C ASN A 1192 -42.54 12.19 -5.58
N GLY A 1193 -41.41 12.74 -5.11
CA GLY A 1193 -40.06 12.31 -5.48
C GLY A 1193 -39.53 12.83 -6.83
N MET A 1194 -40.31 13.59 -7.59
CA MET A 1194 -39.85 14.19 -8.86
C MET A 1194 -39.41 15.65 -8.63
N PRO A 1195 -38.13 16.03 -8.84
CA PRO A 1195 -37.70 17.42 -8.75
C PRO A 1195 -38.14 18.26 -9.95
N GLY A 1196 -38.57 19.49 -9.69
CA GLY A 1196 -38.76 20.52 -10.71
C GLY A 1196 -37.43 20.95 -11.35
N ILE A 1197 -37.48 21.91 -12.26
CA ILE A 1197 -36.27 22.66 -12.63
C ILE A 1197 -36.00 23.65 -11.50
N GLY A 1198 -34.85 23.51 -10.83
CA GLY A 1198 -34.45 24.34 -9.72
C GLY A 1198 -34.07 25.76 -10.14
N ILE A 1199 -33.88 26.63 -9.16
CA ILE A 1199 -33.28 27.96 -9.33
C ILE A 1199 -32.23 28.19 -8.23
N TYR A 1200 -31.38 29.20 -8.37
CA TYR A 1200 -30.52 29.63 -7.27
C TYR A 1200 -31.24 30.61 -6.33
N VAL A 1201 -31.12 30.36 -5.02
CA VAL A 1201 -31.49 31.29 -3.94
C VAL A 1201 -30.27 31.57 -3.06
N ARG A 1202 -30.17 32.81 -2.56
CA ARG A 1202 -29.13 33.29 -1.67
C ARG A 1202 -29.61 33.21 -0.24
N ILE A 1203 -28.76 32.76 0.68
CA ILE A 1203 -29.09 32.59 2.10
C ILE A 1203 -27.99 33.25 2.94
N GLY A 1204 -28.38 34.06 3.92
CA GLY A 1204 -27.46 34.69 4.88
C GLY A 1204 -26.84 36.01 4.43
N GLY A 1205 -27.09 36.45 3.19
CA GLY A 1205 -26.51 37.67 2.62
C GLY A 1205 -24.98 37.57 2.43
N ASP A 1206 -24.28 38.71 2.51
CA ASP A 1206 -22.82 38.80 2.44
C ASP A 1206 -22.27 39.55 3.68
N PRO A 1207 -22.11 38.85 4.82
CA PRO A 1207 -21.67 39.47 6.06
C PRO A 1207 -20.18 39.89 6.08
N ALA A 1208 -19.36 39.39 5.14
CA ALA A 1208 -17.95 39.78 5.00
C ALA A 1208 -17.75 40.96 4.04
N GLY A 1209 -18.78 41.40 3.33
CA GLY A 1209 -18.72 42.52 2.39
C GLY A 1209 -18.00 42.21 1.08
N LEU A 1210 -17.88 40.94 0.71
CA LEU A 1210 -17.19 40.46 -0.49
C LEU A 1210 -17.67 41.15 -1.78
N GLY A 1211 -18.96 41.45 -1.92
CA GLY A 1211 -19.55 42.16 -3.06
C GLY A 1211 -19.07 43.60 -3.24
N ASN A 1212 -18.48 44.21 -2.20
CA ASN A 1212 -17.79 45.50 -2.26
C ASN A 1212 -16.27 45.38 -2.48
N TRP A 1213 -15.76 44.15 -2.57
CA TRP A 1213 -14.34 43.80 -2.65
C TRP A 1213 -14.03 43.01 -3.94
N PRO A 1214 -12.78 43.05 -4.43
CA PRO A 1214 -11.70 43.99 -4.07
C PRO A 1214 -12.01 45.42 -4.50
N GLN A 1215 -11.22 46.38 -3.99
CA GLN A 1215 -11.24 47.75 -4.49
C GLN A 1215 -10.25 47.88 -5.65
N GLY A 1216 -10.75 48.15 -6.85
CA GLY A 1216 -9.94 48.38 -8.04
C GLY A 1216 -10.81 48.67 -9.27
N SER A 1217 -10.23 49.26 -10.31
CA SER A 1217 -10.94 49.52 -11.58
C SER A 1217 -11.10 48.27 -12.45
N MET A 1218 -10.31 47.23 -12.20
CA MET A 1218 -10.32 45.96 -12.95
C MET A 1218 -11.42 44.98 -12.50
N PHE A 1219 -12.11 45.26 -11.39
CA PHE A 1219 -13.08 44.34 -10.78
C PHE A 1219 -14.49 44.92 -10.74
N THR A 1220 -15.46 44.13 -11.20
CA THR A 1220 -16.88 44.41 -11.04
C THR A 1220 -17.30 44.10 -9.61
N ARG A 1221 -17.76 45.14 -8.91
CA ARG A 1221 -18.31 45.06 -7.55
C ARG A 1221 -19.85 45.01 -7.63
N PRO A 1222 -20.50 43.85 -7.36
CA PRO A 1222 -21.96 43.72 -7.43
C PRO A 1222 -22.69 44.32 -6.23
N GLY A 1223 -21.98 44.63 -5.15
CA GLY A 1223 -22.57 45.03 -3.88
C GLY A 1223 -23.01 43.85 -3.00
N VAL A 1224 -23.32 44.17 -1.75
CA VAL A 1224 -23.73 43.25 -0.68
C VAL A 1224 -25.23 43.03 -0.65
#